data_AF-A0A3E2TNB8-F1
#
_entry.id   AF-A0A3E2TNB8-F1
#
_cell.length_a   1.000
_cell.length_b   1.000
_cell.length_c   1.000
_cell.angle_alpha   90.00
_cell.angle_beta   90.00
_cell.angle_gamma   90.00
#
_symmetry.space_group_name_H-M   'P 1'
#
loop_
_entity.id
_entity.type
_entity.pdbx_description
1 polymer ?
#
loop_
_entity_poly.entity_id
_entity_poly.type
_entity_poly.pdbx_seq_one_letter_code
_entity_poly.pdbx_strand_id
1 'polypeptide(L)'
;MEKSRLLFAGKGSSFYLDENMRHKVCAQSREQLTELQRVIARMEDQQQTYEKDMESVSSFLLVYDSKKEENRQALRENQKKELALLEKQKLIKDRIQQLDGQLSGDAVSIEEAGKQAETAKEQYAVLESLRDVNTALTETKHLIEEVRQKYGKLAAKKQEEEQTATLLRTKMQEQSEVCEHTVSEKDLLIKDWEDNWKLYAVETDGQQFLGEQPSKGQVPEDLTDDALRAAFYGIRDAYEKEHMDLDDKKQLMESYARSMERLTKSIADRNLQMARMENLRADGQIYQTAAENIRQIRQDLENMAQQADNMRQQLTAIEADKNRLYGSVAQAVNVIEEKYGAYKEVALNDQSYESYVENMRQLYENTSAEYRSLTGRIERLTKELYALEGIRHDVERLMKLCHVQENLTTETLDEQIGLKRRYEELLRRYEQMQSQYFAKRDAFEKDKAKAVSELHQLGAEGLAAELREHLSLPENAEAAGRVMQEIEETIALIRIEKERVGKNMEDLVSIKDSFESQCLQICQNIRMELDKLPKMSAIVMDNEQIQMVGLTIPYVKENFYKEKMSAYIDDIVNQSDTLGTQEEKMRYIRQQLAWKRLFSVIVTDMNAIRLTLYKRERIASQSRYLKYEEAVGSTGQSQGIYIQFLIAVIHYISAIHAGAAAGAHLRKVLFIDNPFGAAKDIYIWEPIFALLKTNDVQLIVPARGATPAITGKFDVNYVLGQKLMNHRQQTIVVDYHSNVKIDEMEYVKINYEQEVFDFV
;
A
#
# COMPACT_ATOMS: atom_id res chain seq x y z
N MET A 1 -150.36 42.43 10.44
CA MET A 1 -150.89 41.53 11.48
C MET A 1 -151.46 42.40 12.59
N GLU A 2 -152.70 42.11 12.98
CA GLU A 2 -153.66 42.97 13.69
C GLU A 2 -153.25 43.39 15.11
N LYS A 3 -153.47 44.67 15.45
CA LYS A 3 -154.32 45.14 16.57
C LYS A 3 -154.09 46.63 16.86
N SER A 4 -155.04 47.46 16.47
CA SER A 4 -155.48 48.63 17.26
C SER A 4 -156.70 49.27 16.59
N ARG A 5 -157.87 48.68 16.87
CA ARG A 5 -159.19 49.27 16.67
C ARG A 5 -159.51 50.17 17.88
N LEU A 6 -160.13 51.32 17.59
CA LEU A 6 -161.18 52.01 18.35
C LEU A 6 -160.92 52.48 19.80
N LEU A 7 -161.08 53.79 20.02
CA LEU A 7 -161.75 54.37 21.20
C LEU A 7 -162.20 55.81 20.91
N PHE A 8 -163.09 55.96 19.94
CA PHE A 8 -164.01 57.10 19.82
C PHE A 8 -165.38 56.59 20.30
N ALA A 9 -165.67 56.73 21.61
CA ALA A 9 -167.02 56.79 22.20
C ALA A 9 -166.94 56.44 23.69
N GLY A 10 -167.22 57.40 24.57
CA GLY A 10 -167.46 57.08 25.99
C GLY A 10 -167.22 58.18 27.00
N LYS A 11 -167.71 59.41 26.80
CA LYS A 11 -167.99 60.35 27.91
C LYS A 11 -169.28 61.14 27.62
N GLY A 12 -170.19 61.15 28.60
CA GLY A 12 -171.60 61.52 28.49
C GLY A 12 -171.88 63.01 28.33
N SER A 13 -173.14 63.30 27.95
CA SER A 13 -173.66 64.59 27.50
C SER A 13 -173.79 65.70 28.56
N SER A 14 -172.91 65.74 29.56
CA SER A 14 -172.81 66.85 30.53
C SER A 14 -171.51 67.65 30.42
N PHE A 15 -170.64 67.32 29.45
CA PHE A 15 -169.35 68.01 29.24
C PHE A 15 -169.46 69.42 28.64
N TYR A 16 -170.60 69.80 28.07
CA TYR A 16 -170.76 71.05 27.31
C TYR A 16 -171.14 72.29 28.15
N LEU A 17 -171.22 72.19 29.49
CA LEU A 17 -171.74 73.27 30.34
C LEU A 17 -170.76 73.83 31.40
N ASP A 18 -169.52 73.33 31.50
CA ASP A 18 -168.55 73.78 32.53
C ASP A 18 -167.25 74.36 31.91
N GLU A 19 -166.93 75.60 32.26
CA GLU A 19 -165.83 76.40 31.69
C GLU A 19 -164.48 76.10 32.37
N ASN A 20 -164.48 75.73 33.65
CA ASN A 20 -163.26 75.44 34.41
C ASN A 20 -162.56 74.14 33.96
N MET A 21 -163.34 73.15 33.51
CA MET A 21 -162.81 71.87 33.02
C MET A 21 -162.09 72.00 31.67
N ARG A 22 -162.48 72.98 30.82
CA ARG A 22 -161.85 73.23 29.51
C ARG A 22 -160.44 73.82 29.65
N HIS A 23 -160.23 74.75 30.59
CA HIS A 23 -158.91 75.33 30.83
C HIS A 23 -157.90 74.31 31.37
N LYS A 24 -158.34 73.38 32.23
CA LYS A 24 -157.47 72.34 32.81
C LYS A 24 -156.99 71.33 31.76
N VAL A 25 -157.88 70.93 30.84
CA VAL A 25 -157.54 70.02 29.73
C VAL A 25 -156.62 70.70 28.72
N CYS A 26 -156.85 71.97 28.37
CA CYS A 26 -155.95 72.72 27.46
C CYS A 26 -154.53 72.90 28.02
N ALA A 27 -154.38 73.12 29.33
CA ALA A 27 -153.07 73.21 29.97
C ALA A 27 -152.32 71.87 29.92
N GLN A 28 -153.00 70.76 30.27
CA GLN A 28 -152.42 69.41 30.21
C GLN A 28 -152.06 69.00 28.78
N SER A 29 -152.88 69.34 27.78
CA SER A 29 -152.58 69.03 26.37
C SER A 29 -151.40 69.84 25.82
N ARG A 30 -151.19 71.08 26.27
CA ARG A 30 -150.01 71.89 25.89
C ARG A 30 -148.72 71.33 26.49
N GLU A 31 -148.78 70.89 27.74
CA GLU A 31 -147.63 70.28 28.41
C GLU A 31 -147.25 68.95 27.75
N GLN A 32 -148.24 68.12 27.39
CA GLN A 32 -148.02 66.88 26.62
C GLN A 32 -147.46 67.15 25.22
N LEU A 33 -147.86 68.23 24.55
CA LEU A 33 -147.31 68.63 23.25
C LEU A 33 -145.82 69.02 23.36
N THR A 34 -145.45 69.77 24.41
CA THR A 34 -144.04 70.12 24.66
C THR A 34 -143.19 68.91 25.04
N GLU A 35 -143.75 67.96 25.79
CA GLU A 35 -143.09 66.68 26.11
C GLU A 35 -142.84 65.86 24.84
N LEU A 36 -143.86 65.73 23.98
CA LEU A 36 -143.76 65.01 22.71
C LEU A 36 -142.76 65.66 21.74
N GLN A 37 -142.70 66.99 21.68
CA GLN A 37 -141.70 67.70 20.86
C GLN A 37 -140.27 67.44 21.35
N ARG A 38 -140.04 67.36 22.66
CA ARG A 38 -138.71 66.97 23.19
C ARG A 38 -138.36 65.52 22.88
N VAL A 39 -139.34 64.62 22.88
CA VAL A 39 -139.12 63.21 22.53
C VAL A 39 -138.78 63.07 21.05
N ILE A 40 -139.47 63.80 20.16
CA ILE A 40 -139.18 63.81 18.72
C ILE A 40 -137.76 64.34 18.48
N ALA A 41 -137.38 65.46 19.09
CA ALA A 41 -136.03 66.00 18.94
C ALA A 41 -134.93 65.03 19.42
N ARG A 42 -135.17 64.27 20.51
CA ARG A 42 -134.24 63.21 20.93
C ARG A 42 -134.20 62.03 19.95
N MET A 43 -135.33 61.64 19.38
CA MET A 43 -135.36 60.54 18.41
C MET A 43 -134.66 60.93 17.11
N GLU A 44 -134.78 62.18 16.66
CA GLU A 44 -134.06 62.70 15.48
C GLU A 44 -132.54 62.74 15.71
N ASP A 45 -132.10 63.18 16.90
CA ASP A 45 -130.67 63.17 17.28
C ASP A 45 -130.10 61.75 17.38
N GLN A 46 -130.90 60.81 17.91
CA GLN A 46 -130.57 59.38 17.92
C GLN A 46 -130.49 58.81 16.50
N GLN A 47 -131.42 59.15 15.62
CA GLN A 47 -131.41 58.67 14.24
C GLN A 47 -130.18 59.18 13.48
N GLN A 48 -129.82 60.47 13.63
CA GLN A 48 -128.59 61.01 13.03
C GLN A 48 -127.32 60.32 13.56
N THR A 49 -127.30 59.98 14.84
CA THR A 49 -126.18 59.23 15.45
C THR A 49 -126.11 57.82 14.85
N TYR A 50 -127.25 57.13 14.73
CA TYR A 50 -127.31 55.81 14.11
C TYR A 50 -126.92 55.81 12.63
N GLU A 51 -127.29 56.84 11.87
CA GLU A 51 -126.90 56.96 10.45
C GLU A 51 -125.39 57.18 10.31
N LYS A 52 -124.77 58.04 11.14
CA LYS A 52 -123.31 58.22 11.17
C LYS A 52 -122.56 56.95 11.59
N ASP A 53 -123.08 56.22 12.56
CA ASP A 53 -122.50 54.95 13.00
C ASP A 53 -122.63 53.88 11.90
N MET A 54 -123.76 53.81 11.19
CA MET A 54 -123.95 52.90 10.06
C MET A 54 -123.04 53.20 8.87
N GLU A 55 -122.79 54.47 8.55
CA GLU A 55 -121.81 54.86 7.53
C GLU A 55 -120.37 54.49 7.94
N SER A 56 -120.03 54.69 9.22
CA SER A 56 -118.71 54.32 9.77
C SER A 56 -118.50 52.80 9.76
N VAL A 57 -119.51 52.02 10.13
CA VAL A 57 -119.46 50.55 10.09
C VAL A 57 -119.41 50.05 8.65
N SER A 58 -120.19 50.63 7.74
CA SER A 58 -120.21 50.23 6.33
C SER A 58 -118.87 50.52 5.63
N SER A 59 -118.26 51.68 5.89
CA SER A 59 -116.92 52.00 5.38
C SER A 59 -115.83 51.10 5.96
N PHE A 60 -115.91 50.76 7.25
CA PHE A 60 -115.00 49.80 7.88
C PHE A 60 -115.16 48.40 7.30
N LEU A 61 -116.39 47.91 7.10
CA LEU A 61 -116.65 46.58 6.52
C LEU A 61 -116.15 46.50 5.07
N LEU A 62 -116.31 47.56 4.27
CA LEU A 62 -115.84 47.58 2.88
C LEU A 62 -114.31 47.56 2.77
N VAL A 63 -113.61 48.30 3.66
CA VAL A 63 -112.14 48.29 3.76
C VAL A 63 -111.62 47.00 4.39
N TYR A 64 -112.35 46.43 5.35
CA TYR A 64 -112.00 45.18 5.99
C TYR A 64 -112.16 44.01 5.03
N ASP A 65 -113.25 43.92 4.26
CA ASP A 65 -113.45 42.84 3.30
C ASP A 65 -112.48 42.94 2.10
N SER A 66 -112.11 44.14 1.63
CA SER A 66 -111.08 44.30 0.60
C SER A 66 -109.69 43.93 1.10
N LYS A 67 -109.28 44.42 2.27
CA LYS A 67 -107.98 44.07 2.88
C LYS A 67 -107.91 42.64 3.37
N LYS A 68 -109.03 42.02 3.76
CA LYS A 68 -109.06 40.61 4.21
C LYS A 68 -108.77 39.67 3.05
N GLU A 69 -109.27 39.95 1.86
CA GLU A 69 -108.98 39.14 0.68
C GLU A 69 -107.55 39.40 0.17
N GLU A 70 -107.09 40.65 0.13
CA GLU A 70 -105.67 40.98 -0.16
C GLU A 70 -104.71 40.35 0.85
N ASN A 71 -104.98 40.42 2.15
CA ASN A 71 -104.13 39.81 3.18
C ASN A 71 -104.17 38.28 3.11
N ARG A 72 -105.31 37.66 2.77
CA ARG A 72 -105.39 36.21 2.55
C ARG A 72 -104.63 35.78 1.30
N GLN A 73 -104.67 36.58 0.23
CA GLN A 73 -103.87 36.33 -0.97
C GLN A 73 -102.38 36.52 -0.69
N ALA A 74 -101.98 37.59 0.00
CA ALA A 74 -100.60 37.83 0.41
C ALA A 74 -100.07 36.73 1.36
N LEU A 75 -100.90 36.24 2.29
CA LEU A 75 -100.53 35.14 3.18
C LEU A 75 -100.38 33.82 2.41
N ARG A 76 -101.28 33.50 1.48
CA ARG A 76 -101.15 32.31 0.61
C ARG A 76 -99.94 32.41 -0.30
N GLU A 77 -99.65 33.59 -0.85
CA GLU A 77 -98.45 33.83 -1.64
C GLU A 77 -97.18 33.70 -0.81
N ASN A 78 -97.16 34.21 0.42
CA ASN A 78 -96.03 34.05 1.33
C ASN A 78 -95.84 32.59 1.77
N GLN A 79 -96.90 31.86 2.10
CA GLN A 79 -96.83 30.42 2.38
C GLN A 79 -96.32 29.63 1.17
N LYS A 80 -96.74 30.00 -0.04
CA LYS A 80 -96.24 29.39 -1.29
C LYS A 80 -94.77 29.71 -1.53
N LYS A 81 -94.32 30.93 -1.22
CA LYS A 81 -92.90 31.34 -1.26
C LYS A 81 -92.07 30.63 -0.19
N GLU A 82 -92.62 30.45 1.02
CA GLU A 82 -91.98 29.76 2.14
C GLU A 82 -91.77 28.28 1.84
N LEU A 83 -92.80 27.60 1.35
CA LEU A 83 -92.69 26.21 0.89
C LEU A 83 -91.67 26.08 -0.25
N ALA A 84 -91.68 27.00 -1.22
CA ALA A 84 -90.71 27.01 -2.31
C ALA A 84 -89.26 27.27 -1.83
N LEU A 85 -89.06 28.06 -0.77
CA LEU A 85 -87.75 28.30 -0.16
C LEU A 85 -87.27 27.09 0.64
N LEU A 86 -88.15 26.45 1.42
CA LEU A 86 -87.84 25.21 2.15
C LEU A 86 -87.51 24.05 1.20
N GLU A 87 -88.23 23.91 0.08
CA GLU A 87 -87.90 22.94 -0.96
C GLU A 87 -86.53 23.22 -1.61
N LYS A 88 -86.23 24.49 -1.92
CA LYS A 88 -84.91 24.89 -2.41
C LYS A 88 -83.80 24.61 -1.39
N GLN A 89 -84.02 24.89 -0.11
CA GLN A 89 -83.05 24.62 0.95
C GLN A 89 -82.76 23.12 1.07
N LYS A 90 -83.80 22.27 1.01
CA LYS A 90 -83.62 20.81 0.99
C LYS A 90 -82.82 20.36 -0.24
N LEU A 91 -83.17 20.83 -1.43
CA LEU A 91 -82.46 20.48 -2.67
C LEU A 91 -80.98 20.87 -2.62
N ILE A 92 -80.66 22.05 -2.09
CA ILE A 92 -79.29 22.52 -1.91
C ILE A 92 -78.55 21.66 -0.87
N LYS A 93 -79.20 21.33 0.25
CA LYS A 93 -78.60 20.49 1.31
C LYS A 93 -78.31 19.08 0.81
N ASP A 94 -79.23 18.47 0.08
CA ASP A 94 -79.05 17.15 -0.52
C ASP A 94 -77.93 17.19 -1.57
N ARG A 95 -77.82 18.27 -2.35
CA ARG A 95 -76.75 18.46 -3.33
C ARG A 95 -75.38 18.65 -2.68
N ILE A 96 -75.30 19.41 -1.59
CA ILE A 96 -74.06 19.56 -0.79
C ILE A 96 -73.63 18.21 -0.22
N GLN A 97 -74.55 17.44 0.38
CA GLN A 97 -74.23 16.10 0.91
C GLN A 97 -73.75 15.12 -0.17
N GLN A 98 -74.35 15.17 -1.37
CA GLN A 98 -73.88 14.38 -2.51
C GLN A 98 -72.46 14.77 -2.95
N LEU A 99 -72.16 16.07 -3.01
CA LEU A 99 -70.85 16.58 -3.39
C LEU A 99 -69.79 16.30 -2.32
N ASP A 100 -70.12 16.41 -1.03
CA ASP A 100 -69.25 16.01 0.08
C ASP A 100 -68.92 14.51 0.04
N GLY A 101 -69.91 13.67 -0.26
CA GLY A 101 -69.70 12.23 -0.45
C GLY A 101 -68.74 11.94 -1.61
N GLN A 102 -68.94 12.61 -2.75
CA GLN A 102 -68.06 12.52 -3.93
C GLN A 102 -66.64 13.02 -3.63
N LEU A 103 -66.50 14.14 -2.91
CA LEU A 103 -65.21 14.68 -2.50
C LEU A 103 -64.47 13.74 -1.55
N SER A 104 -65.15 13.09 -0.61
CA SER A 104 -64.50 12.13 0.29
C SER A 104 -64.01 10.88 -0.46
N GLY A 105 -64.80 10.36 -1.41
CA GLY A 105 -64.40 9.19 -2.22
C GLY A 105 -63.27 9.52 -3.20
N ASP A 106 -63.30 10.72 -3.77
CA ASP A 106 -62.24 11.21 -4.65
C ASP A 106 -60.95 11.51 -3.89
N ALA A 107 -61.03 12.00 -2.63
CA ALA A 107 -59.86 12.25 -1.80
C ALA A 107 -59.09 10.96 -1.47
N VAL A 108 -59.81 9.87 -1.16
CA VAL A 108 -59.20 8.54 -0.96
C VAL A 108 -58.56 8.05 -2.26
N SER A 109 -59.25 8.21 -3.40
CA SER A 109 -58.72 7.83 -4.71
C SER A 109 -57.46 8.63 -5.09
N ILE A 110 -57.37 9.91 -4.71
CA ILE A 110 -56.17 10.75 -4.92
C ILE A 110 -55.02 10.31 -4.03
N GLU A 111 -55.29 9.99 -2.76
CA GLU A 111 -54.25 9.52 -1.85
C GLU A 111 -53.66 8.18 -2.35
N GLU A 112 -54.52 7.26 -2.81
CA GLU A 112 -54.12 5.99 -3.41
C GLU A 112 -53.36 6.18 -4.73
N ALA A 113 -53.89 7.00 -5.65
CA ALA A 113 -53.22 7.30 -6.92
C ALA A 113 -51.90 8.06 -6.72
N GLY A 114 -51.82 8.92 -5.70
CA GLY A 114 -50.62 9.66 -5.32
C GLY A 114 -49.53 8.73 -4.79
N LYS A 115 -49.87 7.81 -3.88
CA LYS A 115 -48.96 6.77 -3.39
C LYS A 115 -48.50 5.85 -4.52
N GLN A 116 -49.39 5.47 -5.44
CA GLN A 116 -49.03 4.67 -6.62
C GLN A 116 -48.11 5.44 -7.58
N ALA A 117 -48.34 6.73 -7.80
CA ALA A 117 -47.48 7.56 -8.64
C ALA A 117 -46.11 7.81 -8.01
N GLU A 118 -46.02 8.00 -6.69
CA GLU A 118 -44.75 8.14 -5.97
C GLU A 118 -43.94 6.84 -5.99
N THR A 119 -44.57 5.70 -5.68
CA THR A 119 -43.90 4.39 -5.75
C THR A 119 -43.46 4.05 -7.17
N ALA A 120 -44.28 4.33 -8.19
CA ALA A 120 -43.89 4.16 -9.59
C ALA A 120 -42.73 5.09 -9.99
N LYS A 121 -42.70 6.33 -9.47
CA LYS A 121 -41.61 7.29 -9.69
C LYS A 121 -40.29 6.82 -9.08
N GLU A 122 -40.32 6.32 -7.85
CA GLU A 122 -39.14 5.77 -7.17
C GLU A 122 -38.61 4.54 -7.92
N GLN A 123 -39.49 3.62 -8.30
CA GLN A 123 -39.12 2.44 -9.10
C GLN A 123 -38.54 2.84 -10.47
N TYR A 124 -39.14 3.83 -11.15
CA TYR A 124 -38.63 4.33 -12.42
C TYR A 124 -37.26 5.02 -12.27
N ALA A 125 -37.05 5.83 -11.22
CA ALA A 125 -35.77 6.48 -10.96
C ALA A 125 -34.65 5.46 -10.69
N VAL A 126 -34.95 4.39 -9.97
CA VAL A 126 -34.01 3.28 -9.77
C VAL A 126 -33.71 2.59 -11.10
N LEU A 127 -34.71 2.33 -11.94
CA LEU A 127 -34.52 1.73 -13.25
C LEU A 127 -33.75 2.63 -14.23
N GLU A 128 -33.89 3.94 -14.14
CA GLU A 128 -33.10 4.89 -14.92
C GLU A 128 -31.63 4.85 -14.49
N SER A 129 -31.35 4.85 -13.18
CA SER A 129 -29.98 4.68 -12.68
C SER A 129 -29.36 3.33 -13.09
N LEU A 130 -30.15 2.26 -13.09
CA LEU A 130 -29.72 0.95 -13.55
C LEU A 130 -29.52 0.91 -15.07
N ARG A 131 -30.22 1.74 -15.85
CA ARG A 131 -30.00 1.89 -17.30
C ARG A 131 -28.61 2.46 -17.56
N ASP A 132 -28.21 3.48 -16.81
CA ASP A 132 -26.89 4.10 -16.95
C ASP A 132 -25.76 3.14 -16.53
N VAL A 133 -26.00 2.29 -15.53
CA VAL A 133 -25.07 1.20 -15.17
C VAL A 133 -25.02 0.14 -16.27
N ASN A 134 -26.16 -0.21 -16.87
CA ASN A 134 -26.22 -1.22 -17.93
C ASN A 134 -25.56 -0.72 -19.23
N THR A 135 -25.65 0.56 -19.58
CA THR A 135 -24.91 1.15 -20.71
C THR A 135 -23.40 1.16 -20.45
N ALA A 136 -22.95 1.51 -19.24
CA ALA A 136 -21.55 1.37 -18.87
C ALA A 136 -21.08 -0.10 -18.92
N LEU A 137 -21.95 -1.05 -18.55
CA LEU A 137 -21.66 -2.49 -18.63
C LEU A 137 -21.57 -2.98 -20.07
N THR A 138 -22.41 -2.50 -20.99
CA THR A 138 -22.33 -2.86 -22.41
C THR A 138 -21.09 -2.26 -23.07
N GLU A 139 -20.70 -1.03 -22.74
CA GLU A 139 -19.45 -0.40 -23.17
C GLU A 139 -18.22 -1.19 -22.70
N THR A 140 -18.19 -1.58 -21.43
CA THR A 140 -17.10 -2.42 -20.88
C THR A 140 -17.07 -3.81 -21.50
N LYS A 141 -18.22 -4.44 -21.77
CA LYS A 141 -18.28 -5.69 -22.55
C LYS A 141 -17.72 -5.53 -23.96
N HIS A 142 -18.02 -4.42 -24.65
CA HIS A 142 -17.46 -4.13 -25.96
C HIS A 142 -15.93 -3.99 -25.89
N LEU A 143 -15.42 -3.29 -24.87
CA LEU A 143 -13.98 -3.13 -24.65
C LEU A 143 -13.30 -4.49 -24.41
N ILE A 144 -13.91 -5.37 -23.62
CA ILE A 144 -13.41 -6.73 -23.39
C ILE A 144 -13.36 -7.53 -24.69
N GLU A 145 -14.38 -7.43 -25.54
CA GLU A 145 -14.41 -8.12 -26.83
C GLU A 145 -13.34 -7.59 -27.80
N GLU A 146 -13.07 -6.28 -27.81
CA GLU A 146 -11.95 -5.71 -28.55
C GLU A 146 -10.59 -6.24 -28.06
N VAL A 147 -10.39 -6.36 -26.73
CA VAL A 147 -9.18 -6.94 -26.17
C VAL A 147 -9.04 -8.42 -26.55
N ARG A 148 -10.14 -9.18 -26.52
CA ARG A 148 -10.15 -10.59 -26.97
C ARG A 148 -9.79 -10.72 -28.46
N GLN A 149 -10.32 -9.84 -29.31
CA GLN A 149 -9.96 -9.83 -30.73
C GLN A 149 -8.48 -9.48 -30.94
N LYS A 150 -7.92 -8.52 -30.19
CA LYS A 150 -6.49 -8.21 -30.21
C LYS A 150 -5.64 -9.40 -29.77
N TYR A 151 -6.05 -10.09 -28.71
CA TYR A 151 -5.38 -11.31 -28.24
C TYR A 151 -5.42 -12.42 -29.28
N GLY A 152 -6.57 -12.65 -29.93
CA GLY A 152 -6.70 -13.62 -31.01
C GLY A 152 -5.77 -13.34 -32.19
N LYS A 153 -5.64 -12.06 -32.59
CA LYS A 153 -4.69 -11.64 -33.64
C LYS A 153 -3.23 -11.89 -33.24
N LEU A 154 -2.87 -11.65 -31.98
CA LEU A 154 -1.52 -11.91 -31.47
C LEU A 154 -1.23 -13.41 -31.39
N ALA A 155 -2.21 -14.23 -30.98
CA ALA A 155 -2.08 -15.68 -30.96
C ALA A 155 -1.89 -16.27 -32.37
N ALA A 156 -2.64 -15.76 -33.36
CA ALA A 156 -2.46 -16.16 -34.75
C ALA A 156 -1.07 -15.80 -35.30
N LYS A 157 -0.56 -14.59 -34.99
CA LYS A 157 0.81 -14.19 -35.35
C LYS A 157 1.86 -15.10 -34.72
N LYS A 158 1.70 -15.45 -33.44
CA LYS A 158 2.60 -16.40 -32.75
C LYS A 158 2.62 -17.76 -33.46
N GLN A 159 1.46 -18.26 -33.88
CA GLN A 159 1.38 -19.53 -34.60
C GLN A 159 2.02 -19.46 -35.99
N GLU A 160 1.88 -18.34 -36.70
CA GLU A 160 2.55 -18.08 -37.98
C GLU A 160 4.08 -18.03 -37.80
N GLU A 161 4.57 -17.36 -36.75
CA GLU A 161 5.99 -17.35 -36.39
C GLU A 161 6.53 -18.74 -36.03
N GLU A 162 5.76 -19.55 -35.29
CA GLU A 162 6.13 -20.95 -35.01
C GLU A 162 6.19 -21.80 -36.29
N GLN A 163 5.27 -21.61 -37.24
CA GLN A 163 5.29 -22.28 -38.54
C GLN A 163 6.46 -21.84 -39.43
N THR A 164 6.84 -20.57 -39.41
CA THR A 164 8.02 -20.09 -40.15
C THR A 164 9.31 -20.63 -39.53
N ALA A 165 9.38 -20.73 -38.20
CA ALA A 165 10.51 -21.33 -37.49
C ALA A 165 10.66 -22.83 -37.81
N THR A 166 9.57 -23.59 -37.91
CA THR A 166 9.64 -25.00 -38.32
C THR A 166 10.08 -25.15 -39.78
N LEU A 167 9.57 -24.31 -40.69
CA LEU A 167 10.02 -24.28 -42.10
C LEU A 167 11.51 -23.97 -42.24
N LEU A 168 12.03 -23.02 -41.44
CA LEU A 168 13.45 -22.69 -41.41
C LEU A 168 14.30 -23.85 -40.87
N ARG A 169 13.80 -24.60 -39.88
CA ARG A 169 14.47 -25.81 -39.39
C ARG A 169 14.54 -26.91 -40.44
N THR A 170 13.47 -27.16 -41.19
CA THR A 170 13.50 -28.15 -42.29
C THR A 170 14.46 -27.72 -43.40
N LYS A 171 14.47 -26.43 -43.79
CA LYS A 171 15.47 -25.92 -44.75
C LYS A 171 16.90 -26.05 -44.25
N MET A 172 17.14 -25.83 -42.95
CA MET A 172 18.47 -26.05 -42.35
C MET A 172 18.88 -27.51 -42.40
N GLN A 173 17.94 -28.43 -42.15
CA GLN A 173 18.21 -29.87 -42.23
C GLN A 173 18.53 -30.30 -43.66
N GLU A 174 17.77 -29.84 -44.66
CA GLU A 174 18.07 -30.06 -46.09
C GLU A 174 19.47 -29.54 -46.46
N GLN A 175 19.87 -28.37 -45.96
CA GLN A 175 21.22 -27.82 -46.21
C GLN A 175 22.33 -28.60 -45.49
N SER A 176 22.04 -29.17 -44.32
CA SER A 176 22.97 -30.06 -43.59
C SER A 176 23.26 -31.33 -44.39
N GLU A 177 22.23 -31.95 -44.96
CA GLU A 177 22.37 -33.16 -45.79
C GLU A 177 23.20 -32.88 -47.07
N VAL A 178 23.04 -31.70 -47.68
CA VAL A 178 23.86 -31.25 -48.82
C VAL A 178 25.33 -31.04 -48.42
N CYS A 179 25.58 -30.51 -47.21
CA CYS A 179 26.93 -30.31 -46.70
C CYS A 179 27.62 -31.64 -46.35
N GLU A 180 26.89 -32.59 -45.76
CA GLU A 180 27.41 -33.94 -45.50
C GLU A 180 27.81 -34.64 -46.80
N HIS A 181 26.99 -34.52 -47.85
CA HIS A 181 27.32 -35.05 -49.17
C HIS A 181 28.61 -34.43 -49.74
N THR A 182 28.79 -33.11 -49.63
CA THR A 182 29.99 -32.42 -50.14
C THR A 182 31.25 -32.71 -49.32
N VAL A 183 31.13 -32.89 -48.00
CA VAL A 183 32.25 -33.31 -47.14
C VAL A 183 32.66 -34.75 -47.48
N SER A 184 31.71 -35.65 -47.70
CA SER A 184 32.00 -37.02 -48.15
C SER A 184 32.71 -37.04 -49.51
N GLU A 185 32.32 -36.18 -50.46
CA GLU A 185 33.03 -36.04 -51.75
C GLU A 185 34.46 -35.50 -51.58
N LYS A 186 34.64 -34.52 -50.68
CA LYS A 186 35.97 -33.97 -50.36
C LYS A 186 36.87 -35.03 -49.72
N ASP A 187 36.35 -35.85 -48.82
CA ASP A 187 37.14 -36.91 -48.18
C ASP A 187 37.49 -38.04 -49.15
N LEU A 188 36.62 -38.34 -50.12
CA LEU A 188 36.94 -39.23 -51.25
C LEU A 188 38.06 -38.66 -52.14
N LEU A 189 38.06 -37.35 -52.39
CA LEU A 189 39.12 -36.64 -53.13
C LEU A 189 40.46 -36.62 -52.37
N ILE A 190 40.43 -36.42 -51.05
CA ILE A 190 41.63 -36.49 -50.20
C ILE A 190 42.19 -37.91 -50.20
N LYS A 191 41.32 -38.91 -50.12
CA LYS A 191 41.74 -40.32 -50.18
C LYS A 191 42.34 -40.66 -51.54
N ASP A 192 41.75 -40.20 -52.64
CA ASP A 192 42.32 -40.35 -53.99
C ASP A 192 43.69 -39.64 -54.11
N TRP A 193 43.83 -38.45 -53.52
CA TRP A 193 45.10 -37.73 -53.43
C TRP A 193 46.17 -38.53 -52.68
N GLU A 194 45.83 -39.08 -51.52
CA GLU A 194 46.75 -39.86 -50.69
C GLU A 194 47.14 -41.18 -51.34
N ASP A 195 46.19 -41.87 -51.96
CA ASP A 195 46.40 -43.21 -52.53
C ASP A 195 47.13 -43.16 -53.89
N ASN A 196 46.83 -42.16 -54.74
CA ASN A 196 47.33 -42.13 -56.12
C ASN A 196 48.41 -41.06 -56.39
N TRP A 197 48.44 -39.95 -55.64
CA TRP A 197 49.22 -38.77 -56.03
C TRP A 197 50.33 -38.39 -55.05
N LYS A 198 50.23 -38.75 -53.77
CA LYS A 198 51.21 -38.45 -52.71
C LYS A 198 52.61 -39.01 -52.98
N LEU A 199 52.72 -40.15 -53.67
CA LEU A 199 54.00 -40.79 -54.02
C LEU A 199 54.88 -40.00 -54.99
N TYR A 200 54.32 -39.00 -55.68
CA TYR A 200 55.05 -38.17 -56.63
C TYR A 200 55.54 -36.84 -56.05
N ALA A 201 55.24 -36.53 -54.78
CA ALA A 201 55.67 -35.31 -54.10
C ALA A 201 57.00 -35.55 -53.36
N VAL A 202 58.13 -35.26 -54.01
CA VAL A 202 59.46 -35.23 -53.37
C VAL A 202 59.66 -33.87 -52.71
N GLU A 203 59.64 -33.81 -51.38
CA GLU A 203 60.05 -32.64 -50.60
C GLU A 203 61.57 -32.69 -50.37
N THR A 204 62.25 -31.65 -50.85
CA THR A 204 63.68 -31.43 -50.70
C THR A 204 63.90 -30.51 -49.52
N ASP A 205 64.53 -31.00 -48.46
CA ASP A 205 65.31 -30.15 -47.56
C ASP A 205 66.44 -30.95 -46.88
N GLY A 206 67.67 -30.65 -47.31
CA GLY A 206 68.77 -30.54 -46.36
C GLY A 206 69.83 -31.65 -46.26
N GLN A 207 70.29 -32.25 -47.37
CA GLN A 207 71.67 -32.78 -47.43
C GLN A 207 72.46 -32.23 -48.63
N GLN A 208 73.56 -31.57 -48.28
CA GLN A 208 74.85 -31.46 -49.00
C GLN A 208 74.85 -30.90 -50.44
N PHE A 209 75.15 -29.60 -50.55
CA PHE A 209 75.84 -29.08 -51.74
C PHE A 209 77.30 -28.74 -51.39
N LEU A 210 78.18 -29.53 -51.98
CA LEU A 210 79.55 -29.14 -52.32
C LEU A 210 79.46 -27.91 -53.23
N GLY A 211 80.11 -26.82 -52.84
CA GLY A 211 80.14 -25.57 -53.61
C GLY A 211 81.42 -24.79 -53.36
N GLU A 212 82.42 -25.12 -54.18
CA GLU A 212 83.44 -24.25 -54.77
C GLU A 212 83.93 -23.00 -54.02
N GLN A 213 85.26 -22.95 -53.87
CA GLN A 213 86.01 -21.76 -53.46
C GLN A 213 85.79 -20.57 -54.40
N PRO A 214 86.00 -19.36 -53.87
CA PRO A 214 86.75 -18.35 -54.59
C PRO A 214 87.94 -17.79 -53.78
N SER A 215 89.10 -17.86 -54.43
CA SER A 215 90.01 -16.73 -54.68
C SER A 215 90.59 -15.91 -53.51
N LYS A 216 91.88 -16.15 -53.30
CA LYS A 216 92.96 -15.24 -52.86
C LYS A 216 92.57 -13.75 -52.69
N GLY A 217 92.86 -13.21 -51.51
CA GLY A 217 92.94 -11.77 -51.30
C GLY A 217 93.32 -11.40 -49.86
N GLN A 218 94.62 -11.36 -49.59
CA GLN A 218 95.33 -10.46 -48.65
C GLN A 218 94.76 -10.25 -47.23
N VAL A 219 95.53 -10.74 -46.26
CA VAL A 219 95.61 -10.24 -44.88
C VAL A 219 96.12 -8.79 -44.89
N PRO A 220 95.52 -7.91 -44.07
CA PRO A 220 96.29 -7.08 -43.14
C PRO A 220 95.80 -7.38 -41.70
N GLU A 221 96.62 -7.99 -40.85
CA GLU A 221 97.38 -7.31 -39.79
C GLU A 221 96.60 -6.19 -39.08
N ASP A 222 96.41 -6.42 -37.78
CA ASP A 222 95.90 -5.55 -36.72
C ASP A 222 94.36 -5.37 -36.58
N LEU A 223 93.69 -6.39 -36.02
CA LEU A 223 92.42 -6.19 -35.29
C LEU A 223 92.68 -6.15 -33.79
N THR A 224 92.60 -4.95 -33.22
CA THR A 224 92.59 -4.68 -31.77
C THR A 224 91.31 -5.24 -31.13
N ASP A 225 91.35 -5.58 -29.83
CA ASP A 225 90.23 -6.15 -29.05
C ASP A 225 88.93 -5.30 -29.16
N ASP A 226 89.08 -4.00 -29.42
CA ASP A 226 87.97 -3.07 -29.65
C ASP A 226 87.24 -3.30 -30.99
N ALA A 227 87.92 -3.76 -32.04
CA ALA A 227 87.29 -4.08 -33.32
C ALA A 227 86.49 -5.39 -33.25
N LEU A 228 86.98 -6.37 -32.48
CA LEU A 228 86.26 -7.61 -32.18
C LEU A 228 85.06 -7.38 -31.28
N ARG A 229 85.18 -6.49 -30.27
CA ARG A 229 84.03 -6.04 -29.46
C ARG A 229 83.01 -5.28 -30.29
N ALA A 230 83.44 -4.40 -31.19
CA ALA A 230 82.53 -3.69 -32.09
C ALA A 230 81.82 -4.65 -33.06
N ALA A 231 82.50 -5.68 -33.56
CA ALA A 231 81.88 -6.72 -34.38
C ALA A 231 80.91 -7.59 -33.56
N PHE A 232 81.26 -7.96 -32.33
CA PHE A 232 80.38 -8.73 -31.43
C PHE A 232 79.15 -7.93 -31.00
N TYR A 233 79.31 -6.67 -30.61
CA TYR A 233 78.20 -5.79 -30.28
C TYR A 233 77.38 -5.43 -31.54
N GLY A 234 77.99 -5.31 -32.71
CA GLY A 234 77.27 -5.14 -33.97
C GLY A 234 76.43 -6.37 -34.35
N ILE A 235 76.97 -7.58 -34.17
CA ILE A 235 76.25 -8.84 -34.39
C ILE A 235 75.17 -9.04 -33.32
N ARG A 236 75.45 -8.72 -32.05
CA ARG A 236 74.48 -8.79 -30.96
C ARG A 236 73.36 -7.77 -31.17
N ASP A 237 73.66 -6.52 -31.52
CA ASP A 237 72.64 -5.50 -31.75
C ASP A 237 71.85 -5.79 -33.04
N ALA A 238 72.45 -6.43 -34.05
CA ALA A 238 71.75 -6.96 -35.21
C ALA A 238 70.84 -8.15 -34.86
N TYR A 239 71.32 -9.07 -34.01
CA TYR A 239 70.55 -10.21 -33.50
C TYR A 239 69.42 -9.76 -32.57
N GLU A 240 69.66 -8.80 -31.69
CA GLU A 240 68.65 -8.18 -30.82
C GLU A 240 67.66 -7.35 -31.63
N LYS A 241 68.07 -6.68 -32.73
CA LYS A 241 67.12 -6.05 -33.67
C LYS A 241 66.31 -7.05 -34.49
N GLU A 242 66.90 -8.16 -34.95
CA GLU A 242 66.20 -9.23 -35.65
C GLU A 242 65.29 -10.06 -34.71
N HIS A 243 65.60 -10.10 -33.41
CA HIS A 243 64.84 -10.84 -32.40
C HIS A 243 64.16 -9.95 -31.34
N MET A 244 64.01 -8.64 -31.56
CA MET A 244 63.11 -7.79 -30.76
C MET A 244 61.68 -8.35 -30.75
N ASP A 245 61.30 -8.96 -31.87
CA ASP A 245 60.12 -9.76 -32.07
C ASP A 245 59.91 -10.86 -31.01
N LEU A 246 60.98 -11.41 -30.42
CA LEU A 246 60.91 -12.53 -29.47
C LEU A 246 60.48 -12.08 -28.08
N ASP A 247 60.91 -10.90 -27.64
CA ASP A 247 60.50 -10.35 -26.35
C ASP A 247 59.08 -9.78 -26.42
N ASP A 248 58.73 -9.15 -27.55
CA ASP A 248 57.35 -8.78 -27.86
C ASP A 248 56.45 -10.01 -27.96
N LYS A 249 56.90 -11.11 -28.59
CA LYS A 249 56.16 -12.39 -28.63
C LYS A 249 56.02 -13.01 -27.24
N LYS A 250 57.02 -12.91 -26.36
CA LYS A 250 56.92 -13.39 -24.97
C LYS A 250 55.92 -12.56 -24.15
N GLN A 251 55.96 -11.23 -24.25
CA GLN A 251 54.98 -10.36 -23.61
C GLN A 251 53.57 -10.59 -24.16
N LEU A 252 53.45 -10.85 -25.46
CA LEU A 252 52.19 -11.22 -26.10
C LEU A 252 51.69 -12.59 -25.61
N MET A 253 52.57 -13.58 -25.46
CA MET A 253 52.21 -14.88 -24.88
C MET A 253 51.78 -14.78 -23.41
N GLU A 254 52.46 -13.97 -22.59
CA GLU A 254 52.02 -13.72 -21.21
C GLU A 254 50.69 -12.96 -21.14
N SER A 255 50.49 -11.99 -22.04
CA SER A 255 49.21 -11.31 -22.22
C SER A 255 48.10 -12.30 -22.58
N TYR A 256 48.36 -13.18 -23.55
CA TYR A 256 47.41 -14.21 -23.94
C TYR A 256 47.13 -15.20 -22.81
N ALA A 257 48.16 -15.66 -22.08
CA ALA A 257 47.97 -16.52 -20.92
C ALA A 257 47.11 -15.86 -19.83
N ARG A 258 47.38 -14.59 -19.49
CA ARG A 258 46.56 -13.82 -18.53
C ARG A 258 45.14 -13.60 -19.04
N SER A 259 44.95 -13.39 -20.34
CA SER A 259 43.62 -13.23 -20.94
C SER A 259 42.82 -14.53 -20.96
N MET A 260 43.48 -15.65 -21.27
CA MET A 260 42.89 -17.00 -21.21
C MET A 260 42.49 -17.34 -19.78
N GLU A 261 43.36 -17.13 -18.79
CA GLU A 261 43.04 -17.40 -17.40
C GLU A 261 41.83 -16.58 -16.90
N ARG A 262 41.73 -15.32 -17.35
CA ARG A 262 40.59 -14.43 -17.03
C ARG A 262 39.29 -14.93 -17.67
N LEU A 263 39.35 -15.40 -18.92
CA LEU A 263 38.20 -15.98 -19.62
C LEU A 263 37.79 -17.33 -19.01
N THR A 264 38.75 -18.18 -18.64
CA THR A 264 38.50 -19.46 -17.98
C THR A 264 37.82 -19.26 -16.62
N LYS A 265 38.26 -18.28 -15.82
CA LYS A 265 37.57 -17.89 -14.57
C LYS A 265 36.14 -17.40 -14.84
N SER A 266 35.94 -16.53 -15.84
CA SER A 266 34.60 -16.06 -16.21
C SER A 266 33.66 -17.16 -16.73
N ILE A 267 34.18 -18.24 -17.31
CA ILE A 267 33.40 -19.41 -17.73
C ILE A 267 33.05 -20.28 -16.51
N ALA A 268 34.01 -20.49 -15.60
CA ALA A 268 33.80 -21.22 -14.35
C ALA A 268 32.77 -20.53 -13.43
N ASP A 269 32.81 -19.20 -13.32
CA ASP A 269 31.86 -18.39 -12.53
C ASP A 269 30.41 -18.51 -13.04
N ARG A 270 30.21 -18.93 -14.30
CA ARG A 270 28.90 -19.19 -14.91
C ARG A 270 28.47 -20.66 -14.78
N ASN A 271 29.12 -21.45 -13.92
CA ASN A 271 28.87 -22.87 -13.68
C ASN A 271 28.99 -23.75 -14.95
N LEU A 272 29.86 -23.39 -15.89
CA LEU A 272 30.15 -24.19 -17.08
C LEU A 272 31.56 -24.79 -16.95
N GLN A 273 31.67 -26.12 -16.91
CA GLN A 273 32.96 -26.82 -16.89
C GLN A 273 33.62 -26.80 -18.28
N MET A 274 34.92 -26.48 -18.36
CA MET A 274 35.66 -26.38 -19.63
C MET A 274 35.62 -27.65 -20.47
N ALA A 275 35.70 -28.83 -19.84
CA ALA A 275 35.57 -30.12 -20.53
C ALA A 275 34.21 -30.28 -21.24
N ARG A 276 33.14 -29.70 -20.70
CA ARG A 276 31.83 -29.70 -21.33
C ARG A 276 31.79 -28.77 -22.55
N MET A 277 32.48 -27.64 -22.52
CA MET A 277 32.54 -26.70 -23.66
C MET A 277 33.38 -27.26 -24.82
N GLU A 278 34.45 -27.98 -24.52
CA GLU A 278 35.27 -28.66 -25.54
C GLU A 278 34.49 -29.81 -26.20
N ASN A 279 33.74 -30.59 -25.41
CA ASN A 279 32.83 -31.60 -25.95
C ASN A 279 31.71 -30.97 -26.77
N LEU A 280 31.09 -29.87 -26.31
CA LEU A 280 30.08 -29.13 -27.07
C LEU A 280 30.62 -28.49 -28.36
N ARG A 281 31.92 -28.17 -28.43
CA ARG A 281 32.58 -27.69 -29.67
C ARG A 281 32.93 -28.85 -30.60
N ALA A 282 33.37 -29.98 -30.06
CA ALA A 282 33.61 -31.22 -30.82
C ALA A 282 32.29 -31.82 -31.38
N ASP A 283 31.19 -31.67 -30.63
CA ASP A 283 29.82 -32.02 -31.01
C ASP A 283 29.14 -30.91 -31.85
N GLY A 284 29.87 -29.83 -32.21
CA GLY A 284 29.41 -28.78 -33.12
C GLY A 284 28.36 -27.80 -32.57
N GLN A 285 28.03 -27.86 -31.29
CA GLN A 285 27.01 -27.02 -30.64
C GLN A 285 27.49 -25.59 -30.32
N ILE A 286 28.79 -25.31 -30.42
CA ILE A 286 29.39 -23.99 -30.18
C ILE A 286 30.18 -23.54 -31.41
N TYR A 287 29.78 -22.44 -32.03
CA TYR A 287 30.44 -21.84 -33.19
C TYR A 287 30.78 -20.37 -32.93
N GLN A 288 31.75 -19.84 -33.67
CA GLN A 288 32.20 -18.45 -33.52
C GLN A 288 31.21 -17.51 -34.24
N THR A 289 30.52 -16.67 -33.47
CA THR A 289 29.56 -15.69 -34.00
C THR A 289 30.18 -14.29 -34.02
N ALA A 290 29.92 -13.50 -35.08
CA ALA A 290 30.42 -12.13 -35.19
C ALA A 290 29.94 -11.24 -34.04
N ALA A 291 30.81 -10.33 -33.56
CA ALA A 291 30.54 -9.49 -32.39
C ALA A 291 29.33 -8.55 -32.59
N GLU A 292 29.08 -8.08 -33.82
CA GLU A 292 27.86 -7.33 -34.18
C GLU A 292 26.59 -8.13 -33.86
N ASN A 293 26.53 -9.41 -34.27
CA ASN A 293 25.34 -10.24 -34.10
C ASN A 293 25.04 -10.49 -32.60
N ILE A 294 26.08 -10.64 -31.78
CA ILE A 294 25.92 -10.79 -30.32
C ILE A 294 25.42 -9.48 -29.68
N ARG A 295 25.89 -8.32 -30.16
CA ARG A 295 25.35 -7.02 -29.71
C ARG A 295 23.89 -6.85 -30.09
N GLN A 296 23.54 -7.17 -31.33
CA GLN A 296 22.17 -7.11 -31.84
C GLN A 296 21.23 -7.98 -30.99
N ILE A 297 21.61 -9.24 -30.76
CA ILE A 297 20.83 -10.18 -29.95
C ILE A 297 20.69 -9.68 -28.51
N ARG A 298 21.74 -9.12 -27.90
CA ARG A 298 21.65 -8.56 -26.55
C ARG A 298 20.69 -7.37 -26.47
N GLN A 299 20.73 -6.50 -27.48
CA GLN A 299 19.85 -5.34 -27.54
C GLN A 299 18.39 -5.76 -27.76
N ASP A 300 18.16 -6.78 -28.59
CA ASP A 300 16.82 -7.35 -28.77
C ASP A 300 16.31 -8.04 -27.49
N LEU A 301 17.19 -8.73 -26.76
CA LEU A 301 16.86 -9.36 -25.48
C LEU A 301 16.53 -8.32 -24.39
N GLU A 302 17.27 -7.22 -24.36
CA GLU A 302 17.03 -6.11 -23.43
C GLU A 302 15.71 -5.39 -23.76
N ASN A 303 15.44 -5.13 -25.04
CA ASN A 303 14.16 -4.59 -25.50
C ASN A 303 12.97 -5.51 -25.16
N MET A 304 13.11 -6.82 -25.39
CA MET A 304 12.07 -7.79 -25.06
C MET A 304 11.86 -7.93 -23.54
N ALA A 305 12.94 -7.87 -22.74
CA ALA A 305 12.83 -7.87 -21.28
C ALA A 305 12.07 -6.64 -20.77
N GLN A 306 12.35 -5.46 -21.33
CA GLN A 306 11.64 -4.22 -21.00
C GLN A 306 10.16 -4.27 -21.41
N GLN A 307 9.84 -4.83 -22.58
CA GLN A 307 8.44 -5.04 -22.98
C GLN A 307 7.73 -6.04 -22.07
N ALA A 308 8.39 -7.12 -21.66
CA ALA A 308 7.83 -8.10 -20.74
C ALA A 308 7.55 -7.50 -19.35
N ASP A 309 8.46 -6.68 -18.82
CA ASP A 309 8.23 -5.99 -17.55
C ASP A 309 7.13 -4.94 -17.63
N ASN A 310 7.04 -4.18 -18.74
CA ASN A 310 5.92 -3.27 -18.97
C ASN A 310 4.57 -4.01 -19.03
N MET A 311 4.51 -5.15 -19.72
CA MET A 311 3.30 -5.99 -19.78
C MET A 311 2.94 -6.58 -18.42
N ARG A 312 3.93 -6.97 -17.60
CA ARG A 312 3.70 -7.42 -16.22
C ARG A 312 3.14 -6.31 -15.34
N GLN A 313 3.69 -5.11 -15.43
CA GLN A 313 3.18 -3.95 -14.70
C GLN A 313 1.73 -3.63 -15.08
N GLN A 314 1.41 -3.67 -16.38
CA GLN A 314 0.04 -3.49 -16.86
C GLN A 314 -0.90 -4.60 -16.35
N LEU A 315 -0.47 -5.86 -16.34
CA LEU A 315 -1.24 -6.96 -15.77
C LEU A 315 -1.52 -6.75 -14.28
N THR A 316 -0.50 -6.38 -13.49
CA THR A 316 -0.69 -6.11 -12.06
C THR A 316 -1.63 -4.92 -11.80
N ALA A 317 -1.59 -3.89 -12.66
CA ALA A 317 -2.52 -2.76 -12.57
C ALA A 317 -3.97 -3.19 -12.86
N ILE A 318 -4.19 -4.01 -13.90
CA ILE A 318 -5.51 -4.55 -14.24
C ILE A 318 -6.02 -5.49 -13.13
N GLU A 319 -5.16 -6.31 -12.52
CA GLU A 319 -5.52 -7.16 -11.39
C GLU A 319 -5.91 -6.35 -10.15
N ALA A 320 -5.19 -5.26 -9.87
CA ALA A 320 -5.52 -4.34 -8.79
C ALA A 320 -6.88 -3.66 -9.03
N ASP A 321 -7.14 -3.19 -10.25
CA ASP A 321 -8.42 -2.57 -10.63
C ASP A 321 -9.57 -3.58 -10.57
N LYS A 322 -9.34 -4.82 -11.02
CA LYS A 322 -10.29 -5.93 -10.88
C LYS A 322 -10.63 -6.16 -9.40
N ASN A 323 -9.64 -6.29 -8.54
CA ASN A 323 -9.86 -6.52 -7.10
C ASN A 323 -10.58 -5.34 -6.44
N ARG A 324 -10.26 -4.10 -6.84
CA ARG A 324 -10.96 -2.90 -6.39
C ARG A 324 -12.44 -2.91 -6.80
N LEU A 325 -12.75 -3.29 -8.05
CA LEU A 325 -14.12 -3.42 -8.54
C LEU A 325 -14.89 -4.53 -7.79
N TYR A 326 -14.28 -5.69 -7.55
CA TYR A 326 -14.90 -6.74 -6.74
C TYR A 326 -15.17 -6.29 -5.31
N GLY A 327 -14.25 -5.55 -4.69
CA GLY A 327 -14.45 -4.94 -3.37
C GLY A 327 -15.59 -3.93 -3.38
N SER A 328 -15.67 -3.06 -4.39
CA SER A 328 -16.75 -2.08 -4.55
C SER A 328 -18.11 -2.73 -4.77
N VAL A 329 -18.18 -3.82 -5.54
CA VAL A 329 -19.42 -4.58 -5.78
C VAL A 329 -19.84 -5.30 -4.49
N ALA A 330 -18.90 -5.93 -3.78
CA ALA A 330 -19.19 -6.57 -2.49
C ALA A 330 -19.69 -5.55 -1.45
N GLN A 331 -19.09 -4.36 -1.40
CA GLN A 331 -19.55 -3.28 -0.55
C GLN A 331 -20.94 -2.77 -0.95
N ALA A 332 -21.22 -2.63 -2.25
CA ALA A 332 -22.55 -2.25 -2.74
C ALA A 332 -23.62 -3.29 -2.40
N VAL A 333 -23.31 -4.59 -2.53
CA VAL A 333 -24.19 -5.69 -2.14
C VAL A 333 -24.47 -5.64 -0.63
N ASN A 334 -23.43 -5.48 0.20
CA ASN A 334 -23.61 -5.37 1.66
C ASN A 334 -24.48 -4.16 2.04
N VAL A 335 -24.28 -2.99 1.40
CA VAL A 335 -25.13 -1.80 1.65
C VAL A 335 -26.58 -2.03 1.26
N ILE A 336 -26.82 -2.79 0.17
CA ILE A 336 -28.18 -3.16 -0.25
C ILE A 336 -28.79 -4.15 0.74
N GLU A 337 -28.03 -5.15 1.18
CA GLU A 337 -28.48 -6.13 2.17
C GLU A 337 -28.82 -5.50 3.52
N GLU A 338 -28.02 -4.52 3.95
CA GLU A 338 -28.20 -3.81 5.21
C GLU A 338 -29.39 -2.83 5.19
N LYS A 339 -29.62 -2.15 4.05
CA LYS A 339 -30.70 -1.15 3.92
C LYS A 339 -32.03 -1.72 3.46
N TYR A 340 -32.04 -2.73 2.60
CA TYR A 340 -33.23 -3.21 1.88
C TYR A 340 -33.51 -4.71 2.04
N GLY A 341 -32.68 -5.43 2.81
CA GLY A 341 -32.82 -6.87 3.06
C GLY A 341 -32.13 -7.75 2.02
N ALA A 342 -32.28 -9.08 2.14
CA ALA A 342 -31.49 -10.06 1.39
C ALA A 342 -31.45 -9.82 -0.13
N TYR A 343 -30.23 -9.76 -0.69
CA TYR A 343 -30.00 -9.58 -2.11
C TYR A 343 -30.66 -10.72 -2.90
N LYS A 344 -31.50 -10.37 -3.88
CA LYS A 344 -32.17 -11.32 -4.77
C LYS A 344 -31.78 -11.04 -6.21
N GLU A 345 -31.05 -11.97 -6.81
CA GLU A 345 -30.71 -11.91 -8.23
C GLU A 345 -31.98 -12.15 -9.06
N VAL A 346 -32.44 -11.10 -9.75
CA VAL A 346 -33.63 -11.19 -10.62
C VAL A 346 -33.17 -11.58 -12.03
N ALA A 347 -33.46 -12.82 -12.42
CA ALA A 347 -33.30 -13.26 -13.80
C ALA A 347 -34.32 -12.56 -14.70
N LEU A 348 -33.86 -11.66 -15.57
CA LEU A 348 -34.69 -11.04 -16.59
C LEU A 348 -35.00 -12.10 -17.67
N ASN A 349 -36.20 -12.67 -17.63
CA ASN A 349 -36.72 -13.56 -18.67
C ASN A 349 -36.96 -12.76 -19.97
N ASP A 350 -36.20 -13.04 -21.02
CA ASP A 350 -36.40 -12.79 -22.48
C ASP A 350 -37.06 -11.48 -22.98
N GLN A 351 -37.37 -10.52 -22.14
CA GLN A 351 -37.74 -9.16 -22.51
C GLN A 351 -36.51 -8.28 -22.33
N SER A 352 -36.12 -7.52 -23.37
CA SER A 352 -34.94 -6.65 -23.27
C SER A 352 -35.15 -5.69 -22.10
N TYR A 353 -34.08 -5.44 -21.33
CA TYR A 353 -34.10 -4.50 -20.22
C TYR A 353 -34.73 -3.14 -20.60
N GLU A 354 -34.47 -2.67 -21.83
CA GLU A 354 -35.06 -1.44 -22.38
C GLU A 354 -36.58 -1.50 -22.50
N SER A 355 -37.15 -2.64 -22.90
CA SER A 355 -38.60 -2.81 -22.99
C SER A 355 -39.28 -2.77 -21.60
N TYR A 356 -38.60 -3.26 -20.57
CA TYR A 356 -39.09 -3.20 -19.19
C TYR A 356 -39.06 -1.78 -18.63
N VAL A 357 -37.97 -1.04 -18.88
CA VAL A 357 -37.84 0.38 -18.49
C VAL A 357 -38.92 1.24 -19.17
N GLU A 358 -39.18 1.02 -20.46
CA GLU A 358 -40.19 1.77 -21.20
C GLU A 358 -41.63 1.44 -20.73
N ASN A 359 -41.91 0.18 -20.39
CA ASN A 359 -43.20 -0.21 -19.81
C ASN A 359 -43.44 0.46 -18.44
N MET A 360 -42.42 0.50 -17.58
CA MET A 360 -42.51 1.18 -16.29
C MET A 360 -42.65 2.69 -16.43
N ARG A 361 -42.00 3.30 -17.43
CA ARG A 361 -42.17 4.71 -17.78
C ARG A 361 -43.60 5.03 -18.17
N GLN A 362 -44.19 4.23 -19.05
CA GLN A 362 -45.59 4.40 -19.48
C GLN A 362 -46.56 4.25 -18.31
N LEU A 363 -46.30 3.30 -17.40
CA LEU A 363 -47.11 3.09 -16.20
C LEU A 363 -47.04 4.30 -15.25
N TYR A 364 -45.86 4.91 -15.08
CA TYR A 364 -45.69 6.16 -14.36
C TYR A 364 -46.40 7.34 -15.02
N GLU A 365 -46.26 7.51 -16.34
CA GLU A 365 -46.91 8.60 -17.07
C GLU A 365 -48.45 8.50 -17.00
N ASN A 366 -49.00 7.28 -17.09
CA ASN A 366 -50.44 7.03 -16.98
C ASN A 366 -50.96 7.32 -15.56
N THR A 367 -50.32 6.78 -14.52
CA THR A 367 -50.72 7.01 -13.12
C THR A 367 -50.55 8.48 -12.70
N SER A 368 -49.50 9.15 -13.17
CA SER A 368 -49.34 10.60 -12.95
C SER A 368 -50.41 11.43 -13.67
N ALA A 369 -50.86 11.03 -14.86
CA ALA A 369 -51.92 11.71 -15.58
C ALA A 369 -53.28 11.53 -14.88
N GLU A 370 -53.57 10.34 -14.35
CA GLU A 370 -54.75 10.06 -13.54
C GLU A 370 -54.77 10.90 -12.25
N TYR A 371 -53.65 10.96 -11.52
CA TYR A 371 -53.51 11.80 -10.33
C TYR A 371 -53.81 13.28 -10.62
N ARG A 372 -53.26 13.83 -11.72
CA ARG A 372 -53.51 15.23 -12.13
C ARG A 372 -54.98 15.46 -12.51
N SER A 373 -55.60 14.50 -13.20
CA SER A 373 -57.01 14.56 -13.60
C SER A 373 -57.95 14.57 -12.38
N LEU A 374 -57.71 13.67 -11.41
CA LEU A 374 -58.47 13.59 -10.17
C LEU A 374 -58.30 14.84 -9.31
N THR A 375 -57.07 15.36 -9.19
CA THR A 375 -56.80 16.63 -8.49
C THR A 375 -57.58 17.80 -9.10
N GLY A 376 -57.57 17.92 -10.44
CA GLY A 376 -58.35 18.93 -11.15
C GLY A 376 -59.87 18.72 -11.08
N ARG A 377 -60.35 17.50 -10.79
CA ARG A 377 -61.77 17.23 -10.52
C ARG A 377 -62.17 17.71 -9.12
N ILE A 378 -61.36 17.43 -8.09
CA ILE A 378 -61.61 17.92 -6.72
C ILE A 378 -61.63 19.45 -6.67
N GLU A 379 -60.71 20.13 -7.35
CA GLU A 379 -60.72 21.60 -7.39
C GLU A 379 -62.02 22.16 -7.99
N ARG A 380 -62.58 21.49 -9.01
CA ARG A 380 -63.86 21.88 -9.61
C ARG A 380 -65.03 21.63 -8.66
N LEU A 381 -65.11 20.44 -8.06
CA LEU A 381 -66.15 20.09 -7.09
C LEU A 381 -66.09 21.00 -5.85
N THR A 382 -64.90 21.39 -5.41
CA THR A 382 -64.70 22.33 -4.29
C THR A 382 -65.21 23.73 -4.64
N LYS A 383 -64.95 24.21 -5.86
CA LYS A 383 -65.52 25.49 -6.35
C LYS A 383 -67.05 25.43 -6.46
N GLU A 384 -67.61 24.30 -6.91
CA GLU A 384 -69.06 24.08 -6.95
C GLU A 384 -69.68 24.05 -5.55
N LEU A 385 -69.02 23.42 -4.57
CA LEU A 385 -69.44 23.45 -3.17
C LEU A 385 -69.46 24.87 -2.62
N TYR A 386 -68.39 25.65 -2.79
CA TYR A 386 -68.36 27.03 -2.32
C TYR A 386 -69.46 27.89 -2.97
N ALA A 387 -69.76 27.66 -4.24
CA ALA A 387 -70.88 28.33 -4.91
C ALA A 387 -72.24 27.94 -4.30
N LEU A 388 -72.46 26.66 -4.00
CA LEU A 388 -73.69 26.17 -3.35
C LEU A 388 -73.81 26.63 -1.89
N GLU A 389 -72.72 26.71 -1.14
CA GLU A 389 -72.70 27.29 0.20
C GLU A 389 -73.04 28.79 0.19
N GLY A 390 -72.58 29.52 -0.83
CA GLY A 390 -72.99 30.91 -1.06
C GLY A 390 -74.50 31.02 -1.29
N ILE A 391 -75.05 30.18 -2.17
CA ILE A 391 -76.50 30.13 -2.42
C ILE A 391 -77.27 29.71 -1.15
N ARG A 392 -76.72 28.78 -0.34
CA ARG A 392 -77.30 28.38 0.95
C ARG A 392 -77.41 29.57 1.91
N HIS A 393 -76.33 30.35 2.06
CA HIS A 393 -76.32 31.55 2.90
C HIS A 393 -77.31 32.61 2.40
N ASP A 394 -77.45 32.77 1.09
CA ASP A 394 -78.44 33.69 0.51
C ASP A 394 -79.87 33.22 0.78
N VAL A 395 -80.15 31.92 0.69
CA VAL A 395 -81.45 31.33 1.05
C VAL A 395 -81.71 31.46 2.55
N GLU A 396 -80.74 31.20 3.43
CA GLU A 396 -80.84 31.40 4.88
C GLU A 396 -81.11 32.87 5.23
N ARG A 397 -80.45 33.81 4.53
CA ARG A 397 -80.70 35.25 4.67
C ARG A 397 -82.13 35.61 4.26
N LEU A 398 -82.62 35.08 3.15
CA LEU A 398 -84.01 35.28 2.70
C LEU A 398 -85.02 34.65 3.66
N MET A 399 -84.74 33.48 4.22
CA MET A 399 -85.58 32.83 5.23
C MET A 399 -85.66 33.65 6.53
N LYS A 400 -84.55 34.27 6.96
CA LYS A 400 -84.52 35.21 8.08
C LYS A 400 -85.36 36.46 7.82
N LEU A 401 -85.27 37.02 6.61
CA LEU A 401 -86.12 38.14 6.17
C LEU A 401 -87.61 37.78 6.10
N CYS A 402 -87.93 36.51 5.84
CA CYS A 402 -89.30 35.98 5.79
C CYS A 402 -89.81 35.38 7.11
N HIS A 403 -89.05 35.48 8.21
CA HIS A 403 -89.41 34.98 9.56
C HIS A 403 -89.70 33.47 9.68
N VAL A 404 -88.90 32.62 9.02
CA VAL A 404 -88.97 31.15 9.16
C VAL A 404 -88.04 30.68 10.29
N GLN A 405 -88.53 29.92 11.27
CA GLN A 405 -87.73 29.43 12.41
C GLN A 405 -86.87 28.20 12.04
N GLU A 406 -85.56 28.26 12.35
CA GLU A 406 -84.62 27.12 12.27
C GLU A 406 -84.66 26.27 13.54
N ASN A 407 -84.83 24.95 13.39
CA ASN A 407 -84.70 23.98 14.47
C ASN A 407 -83.25 23.43 14.52
N LEU A 408 -82.48 23.79 15.55
CA LEU A 408 -81.19 23.17 15.89
C LEU A 408 -81.23 22.66 17.35
N THR A 409 -81.02 21.36 17.55
CA THR A 409 -81.01 20.67 18.85
C THR A 409 -79.62 20.63 19.49
N THR A 410 -79.59 20.84 20.81
CA THR A 410 -78.44 21.05 21.70
C THR A 410 -77.82 19.75 22.24
N GLU A 411 -77.11 18.97 21.42
CA GLU A 411 -76.41 17.74 21.88
C GLU A 411 -74.87 17.76 21.68
N THR A 412 -74.28 18.81 21.09
CA THR A 412 -72.86 18.81 20.67
C THR A 412 -71.85 19.45 21.63
N LEU A 413 -72.25 19.90 22.83
CA LEU A 413 -71.39 20.72 23.71
C LEU A 413 -70.58 19.94 24.75
N ASP A 414 -70.99 18.74 25.18
CA ASP A 414 -70.32 18.02 26.29
C ASP A 414 -69.09 17.19 25.87
N GLU A 415 -69.01 16.72 24.62
CA GLU A 415 -67.86 15.94 24.14
C GLU A 415 -66.59 16.79 23.91
N GLN A 416 -66.75 18.09 23.67
CA GLN A 416 -65.63 19.01 23.38
C GLN A 416 -64.79 19.35 24.63
N ILE A 417 -65.39 19.32 25.83
CA ILE A 417 -64.71 19.71 27.09
C ILE A 417 -63.75 18.61 27.57
N GLY A 418 -64.08 17.33 27.35
CA GLY A 418 -63.21 16.19 27.68
C GLY A 418 -61.98 16.06 26.79
N LEU A 419 -62.12 16.37 25.49
CA LEU A 419 -61.03 16.29 24.52
C LEU A 419 -59.93 17.33 24.80
N LYS A 420 -60.32 18.54 25.21
CA LYS A 420 -59.39 19.64 25.50
C LYS A 420 -58.42 19.34 26.65
N ARG A 421 -58.93 18.77 27.76
CA ARG A 421 -58.07 18.40 28.90
C ARG A 421 -57.06 17.30 28.55
N ARG A 422 -57.47 16.32 27.75
CA ARG A 422 -56.60 15.21 27.33
C ARG A 422 -55.51 15.68 26.36
N TYR A 423 -55.83 16.65 25.51
CA TYR A 423 -54.87 17.33 24.64
C TYR A 423 -53.83 18.13 25.44
N GLU A 424 -54.25 18.89 26.46
CA GLU A 424 -53.34 19.67 27.32
C GLU A 424 -52.35 18.78 28.10
N GLU A 425 -52.79 17.59 28.56
CA GLU A 425 -51.90 16.63 29.23
C GLU A 425 -50.87 16.02 28.26
N LEU A 426 -51.30 15.65 27.04
CA LEU A 426 -50.41 15.14 25.99
C LEU A 426 -49.38 16.20 25.56
N LEU A 427 -49.81 17.46 25.44
CA LEU A 427 -48.93 18.58 25.09
C LEU A 427 -47.81 18.76 26.13
N ARG A 428 -48.14 18.76 27.43
CA ARG A 428 -47.12 18.85 28.49
C ARG A 428 -46.13 17.70 28.48
N ARG A 429 -46.58 16.47 28.22
CA ARG A 429 -45.68 15.31 28.10
C ARG A 429 -44.78 15.44 26.88
N TYR A 430 -45.31 15.91 25.76
CA TYR A 430 -44.53 16.18 24.55
C TYR A 430 -43.45 17.24 24.80
N GLU A 431 -43.80 18.36 25.44
CA GLU A 431 -42.85 19.43 25.80
C GLU A 431 -41.73 18.93 26.73
N GLN A 432 -42.07 18.10 27.74
CA GLN A 432 -41.08 17.48 28.62
C GLN A 432 -40.14 16.52 27.88
N MET A 433 -40.68 15.65 27.03
CA MET A 433 -39.89 14.72 26.22
C MET A 433 -38.98 15.46 25.24
N GLN A 434 -39.47 16.54 24.63
CA GLN A 434 -38.69 17.37 23.73
C GLN A 434 -37.54 18.07 24.46
N SER A 435 -37.78 18.59 25.66
CA SER A 435 -36.73 19.18 26.51
C SER A 435 -35.64 18.17 26.88
N GLN A 436 -36.03 16.95 27.26
CA GLN A 436 -35.08 15.89 27.60
C GLN A 436 -34.26 15.43 26.38
N TYR A 437 -34.89 15.32 25.21
CA TYR A 437 -34.21 15.00 23.96
C TYR A 437 -33.11 16.02 23.63
N PHE A 438 -33.42 17.32 23.68
CA PHE A 438 -32.42 18.36 23.42
C PHE A 438 -31.27 18.33 24.44
N ALA A 439 -31.57 18.16 25.73
CA ALA A 439 -30.54 18.08 26.76
C ALA A 439 -29.58 16.88 26.54
N LYS A 440 -30.10 15.72 26.12
CA LYS A 440 -29.29 14.53 25.83
C LYS A 440 -28.49 14.67 24.54
N ARG A 441 -29.05 15.31 23.52
CA ARG A 441 -28.35 15.63 22.27
C ARG A 441 -27.15 16.54 22.53
N ASP A 442 -27.34 17.59 23.30
CA ASP A 442 -26.27 18.55 23.61
C ASP A 442 -25.16 17.90 24.46
N ALA A 443 -25.52 16.99 25.37
CA ALA A 443 -24.56 16.20 26.13
C ALA A 443 -23.70 15.30 25.22
N PHE A 444 -24.33 14.59 24.27
CA PHE A 444 -23.62 13.74 23.31
C PHE A 444 -22.63 14.54 22.45
N GLU A 445 -23.05 15.67 21.87
CA GLU A 445 -22.15 16.51 21.06
C GLU A 445 -20.97 17.06 21.88
N LYS A 446 -21.22 17.40 23.15
CA LYS A 446 -20.15 17.86 24.05
C LYS A 446 -19.15 16.75 24.35
N ASP A 447 -19.62 15.53 24.62
CA ASP A 447 -18.75 14.38 24.89
C ASP A 447 -17.98 13.96 23.64
N LYS A 448 -18.62 13.97 22.46
CA LYS A 448 -17.97 13.77 21.16
C LYS A 448 -16.87 14.80 20.92
N ALA A 449 -17.16 16.10 21.10
CA ALA A 449 -16.18 17.16 20.93
C ALA A 449 -15.00 17.02 21.90
N LYS A 450 -15.27 16.61 23.15
CA LYS A 450 -14.23 16.35 24.16
C LYS A 450 -13.34 15.18 23.74
N ALA A 451 -13.91 14.05 23.31
CA ALA A 451 -13.15 12.89 22.85
C ALA A 451 -12.26 13.22 21.63
N VAL A 452 -12.77 13.98 20.66
CA VAL A 452 -12.00 14.44 19.50
C VAL A 452 -10.83 15.33 19.92
N SER A 453 -11.04 16.23 20.89
CA SER A 453 -9.97 17.08 21.43
C SER A 453 -8.90 16.28 22.17
N GLU A 454 -9.29 15.28 22.95
CA GLU A 454 -8.34 14.41 23.66
C GLU A 454 -7.50 13.59 22.67
N LEU A 455 -8.11 13.07 21.61
CA LEU A 455 -7.38 12.35 20.55
C LEU A 455 -6.40 13.25 19.78
N HIS A 456 -6.76 14.52 19.52
CA HIS A 456 -5.82 15.49 18.95
C HIS A 456 -4.61 15.74 19.86
N GLN A 457 -4.83 15.87 21.18
CA GLN A 457 -3.72 16.06 22.14
C GLN A 457 -2.79 14.85 22.20
N LEU A 458 -3.29 13.65 21.94
CA LEU A 458 -2.52 12.42 21.86
C LEU A 458 -1.83 12.22 20.49
N GLY A 459 -2.01 13.12 19.52
CA GLY A 459 -1.44 13.01 18.18
C GLY A 459 -2.17 12.01 17.26
N ALA A 460 -3.38 11.56 17.63
CA ALA A 460 -4.18 10.61 16.86
C ALA A 460 -5.15 11.35 15.91
N GLU A 461 -4.60 12.17 14.99
CA GLU A 461 -5.37 13.06 14.12
C GLU A 461 -6.36 12.31 13.21
N GLY A 462 -5.95 11.16 12.65
CA GLY A 462 -6.80 10.34 11.79
C GLY A 462 -8.04 9.80 12.52
N LEU A 463 -7.84 9.19 13.69
CA LEU A 463 -8.94 8.66 14.51
C LEU A 463 -9.88 9.78 15.00
N ALA A 464 -9.32 10.94 15.30
CA ALA A 464 -10.11 12.10 15.72
C ALA A 464 -10.96 12.68 14.57
N ALA A 465 -10.45 12.68 13.34
CA ALA A 465 -11.20 13.07 12.15
C ALA A 465 -12.33 12.08 11.87
N GLU A 466 -12.03 10.78 11.94
CA GLU A 466 -12.99 9.70 11.72
C GLU A 466 -14.14 9.75 12.74
N LEU A 467 -13.81 9.93 14.03
CA LEU A 467 -14.82 10.08 15.09
C LEU A 467 -15.63 11.38 14.95
N ARG A 468 -15.06 12.44 14.36
CA ARG A 468 -15.79 13.69 14.09
C ARG A 468 -16.78 13.52 12.93
N GLU A 469 -16.36 12.89 11.85
CA GLU A 469 -17.13 12.78 10.59
C GLU A 469 -18.18 11.67 10.63
N HIS A 470 -17.85 10.51 11.20
CA HIS A 470 -18.69 9.32 11.11
C HIS A 470 -19.60 9.08 12.32
N LEU A 471 -19.27 9.63 13.49
CA LEU A 471 -20.11 9.46 14.69
C LEU A 471 -21.27 10.47 14.69
N SER A 472 -22.44 10.07 14.20
CA SER A 472 -23.65 10.91 14.19
C SER A 472 -24.60 10.59 15.36
N LEU A 473 -25.53 11.50 15.65
CA LEU A 473 -26.57 11.27 16.66
C LEU A 473 -27.51 10.16 16.17
N PRO A 474 -27.72 9.08 16.92
CA PRO A 474 -28.63 8.01 16.51
C PRO A 474 -30.10 8.47 16.47
N GLU A 475 -30.83 8.04 15.44
CA GLU A 475 -32.24 8.42 15.24
C GLU A 475 -33.22 7.65 16.14
N ASN A 476 -32.87 6.41 16.50
CA ASN A 476 -33.70 5.52 17.30
C ASN A 476 -32.86 4.64 18.25
N ALA A 477 -33.52 3.96 19.19
CA ALA A 477 -32.86 3.16 20.22
C ALA A 477 -32.03 1.99 19.64
N GLU A 478 -32.47 1.40 18.53
CA GLU A 478 -31.74 0.32 17.84
C GLU A 478 -30.46 0.85 17.18
N ALA A 479 -30.51 2.01 16.51
CA ALA A 479 -29.32 2.67 15.97
C ALA A 479 -28.34 3.05 17.09
N ALA A 480 -28.84 3.53 18.23
CA ALA A 480 -27.98 3.82 19.38
C ALA A 480 -27.26 2.57 19.90
N GLY A 481 -27.96 1.43 19.95
CA GLY A 481 -27.37 0.13 20.31
C GLY A 481 -26.25 -0.30 19.35
N ARG A 482 -26.46 -0.15 18.04
CA ARG A 482 -25.45 -0.47 17.01
C ARG A 482 -24.21 0.40 17.14
N VAL A 483 -24.39 1.73 17.24
CA VAL A 483 -23.27 2.67 17.40
C VAL A 483 -22.47 2.39 18.68
N MET A 484 -23.14 2.03 19.78
CA MET A 484 -22.44 1.63 21.00
C MET A 484 -21.59 0.37 20.81
N GLN A 485 -22.13 -0.64 20.11
CA GLN A 485 -21.40 -1.87 19.83
C GLN A 485 -20.18 -1.62 18.92
N GLU A 486 -20.32 -0.80 17.88
CA GLU A 486 -19.22 -0.40 16.99
C GLU A 486 -18.08 0.31 17.75
N ILE A 487 -18.42 1.20 18.68
CA ILE A 487 -17.43 1.87 19.53
C ILE A 487 -16.73 0.86 20.45
N GLU A 488 -17.47 -0.08 21.05
CA GLU A 488 -16.90 -1.13 21.90
C GLU A 488 -15.95 -2.06 21.12
N GLU A 489 -16.33 -2.44 19.90
CA GLU A 489 -15.50 -3.22 18.98
C GLU A 489 -14.23 -2.45 18.59
N THR A 490 -14.35 -1.16 18.28
CA THR A 490 -13.20 -0.28 17.99
C THR A 490 -12.25 -0.19 19.18
N ILE A 491 -12.77 -0.04 20.41
CA ILE A 491 -11.96 -0.06 21.63
C ILE A 491 -11.26 -1.42 21.82
N ALA A 492 -11.93 -2.52 21.50
CA ALA A 492 -11.34 -3.86 21.57
C ALA A 492 -10.19 -4.03 20.58
N LEU A 493 -10.36 -3.57 19.32
CA LEU A 493 -9.31 -3.59 18.31
C LEU A 493 -8.09 -2.75 18.73
N ILE A 494 -8.31 -1.55 19.27
CA ILE A 494 -7.22 -0.70 19.79
C ILE A 494 -6.46 -1.41 20.91
N ARG A 495 -7.14 -2.15 21.80
CA ARG A 495 -6.46 -2.92 22.86
C ARG A 495 -5.60 -4.03 22.29
N ILE A 496 -6.08 -4.77 21.30
CA ILE A 496 -5.33 -5.84 20.65
C ILE A 496 -4.08 -5.29 19.97
N GLU A 497 -4.22 -4.20 19.21
CA GLU A 497 -3.06 -3.58 18.55
C GLU A 497 -2.06 -3.00 19.56
N LYS A 498 -2.53 -2.42 20.67
CA LYS A 498 -1.65 -2.00 21.76
C LYS A 498 -0.83 -3.16 22.34
N GLU A 499 -1.47 -4.32 22.56
CA GLU A 499 -0.77 -5.51 23.07
C GLU A 499 0.23 -6.04 22.04
N ARG A 500 -0.14 -6.05 20.76
CA ARG A 500 0.74 -6.45 19.65
C ARG A 500 1.97 -5.55 19.55
N VAL A 501 1.78 -4.23 19.58
CA VAL A 501 2.90 -3.27 19.59
C VAL A 501 3.79 -3.46 20.81
N GLY A 502 3.19 -3.70 21.98
CA GLY A 502 3.93 -4.02 23.21
C GLY A 502 4.85 -5.25 23.05
N LYS A 503 4.30 -6.36 22.55
CA LYS A 503 5.08 -7.59 22.28
C LYS A 503 6.18 -7.36 21.26
N ASN A 504 5.89 -6.65 20.17
CA ASN A 504 6.90 -6.31 19.17
C ASN A 504 8.05 -5.47 19.77
N MET A 505 7.75 -4.53 20.69
CA MET A 505 8.78 -3.76 21.38
C MET A 505 9.63 -4.65 22.29
N GLU A 506 9.03 -5.57 23.04
CA GLU A 506 9.76 -6.55 23.87
C GLU A 506 10.68 -7.43 23.02
N ASP A 507 10.20 -7.91 21.87
CA ASP A 507 10.99 -8.70 20.92
C ASP A 507 12.17 -7.90 20.37
N LEU A 508 11.98 -6.62 20.02
CA LEU A 508 13.07 -5.75 19.56
C LEU A 508 14.15 -5.53 20.63
N VAL A 509 13.74 -5.37 21.90
CA VAL A 509 14.70 -5.26 23.02
C VAL A 509 15.48 -6.56 23.18
N SER A 510 14.80 -7.71 23.09
CA SER A 510 15.45 -9.03 23.13
C SER A 510 16.45 -9.24 21.98
N ILE A 511 16.10 -8.81 20.76
CA ILE A 511 17.01 -8.84 19.60
C ILE A 511 18.22 -7.94 19.85
N LYS A 512 18.05 -6.73 20.39
CA LYS A 512 19.15 -5.83 20.75
C LYS A 512 20.08 -6.48 21.77
N ASP A 513 19.56 -6.98 22.89
CA ASP A 513 20.34 -7.67 23.93
C ASP A 513 21.11 -8.87 23.38
N SER A 514 20.50 -9.66 22.50
CA SER A 514 21.13 -10.79 21.82
C SER A 514 22.27 -10.36 20.92
N PHE A 515 22.07 -9.30 20.13
CA PHE A 515 23.07 -8.74 19.25
C PHE A 515 24.28 -8.17 20.01
N GLU A 516 24.04 -7.42 21.09
CA GLU A 516 25.09 -6.94 21.98
C GLU A 516 25.90 -8.09 22.59
N SER A 517 25.20 -9.15 23.03
CA SER A 517 25.83 -10.34 23.60
C SER A 517 26.72 -11.06 22.57
N GLN A 518 26.27 -11.18 21.32
CA GLN A 518 27.08 -11.75 20.23
C GLN A 518 28.33 -10.89 19.94
N CYS A 519 28.17 -9.57 19.90
CA CYS A 519 29.30 -8.65 19.71
C CYS A 519 30.34 -8.79 20.83
N LEU A 520 29.88 -8.86 22.08
CA LEU A 520 30.75 -9.11 23.23
C LEU A 520 31.44 -10.47 23.17
N GLN A 521 30.72 -11.52 22.76
CA GLN A 521 31.30 -12.85 22.61
C GLN A 521 32.42 -12.86 21.57
N ILE A 522 32.26 -12.16 20.44
CA ILE A 522 33.34 -11.99 19.45
C ILE A 522 34.55 -11.30 20.09
N CYS A 523 34.34 -10.21 20.83
CA CYS A 523 35.42 -9.51 21.53
C CYS A 523 36.12 -10.40 22.57
N GLN A 524 35.38 -11.21 23.31
CA GLN A 524 35.92 -12.18 24.27
C GLN A 524 36.73 -13.27 23.58
N ASN A 525 36.27 -13.79 22.44
CA ASN A 525 37.02 -14.76 21.65
C ASN A 525 38.34 -14.16 21.16
N ILE A 526 38.32 -12.92 20.64
CA ILE A 526 39.54 -12.22 20.22
C ILE A 526 40.49 -12.02 21.42
N ARG A 527 39.97 -11.57 22.57
CA ARG A 527 40.77 -11.42 23.79
C ARG A 527 41.41 -12.75 24.20
N MET A 528 40.64 -13.84 24.20
CA MET A 528 41.13 -15.17 24.56
C MET A 528 42.27 -15.62 23.65
N GLU A 529 42.17 -15.42 22.34
CA GLU A 529 43.23 -15.76 21.39
C GLU A 529 44.48 -14.88 21.57
N LEU A 530 44.30 -13.58 21.81
CA LEU A 530 45.42 -12.68 22.08
C LEU A 530 46.13 -13.01 23.40
N ASP A 531 45.39 -13.39 24.44
CA ASP A 531 45.95 -13.81 25.74
C ASP A 531 46.65 -15.18 25.67
N LYS A 532 46.32 -16.03 24.68
CA LYS A 532 46.99 -17.32 24.44
C LYS A 532 48.37 -17.15 23.82
N LEU A 533 48.57 -16.17 22.93
CA LEU A 533 49.81 -15.96 22.18
C LEU A 533 51.06 -15.90 23.10
N PRO A 534 51.10 -15.08 24.16
CA PRO A 534 52.09 -15.12 25.23
C PRO A 534 52.45 -16.52 25.75
N LYS A 535 51.43 -17.32 26.11
CA LYS A 535 51.61 -18.59 26.80
C LYS A 535 52.07 -19.70 25.84
N MET A 536 51.52 -19.69 24.63
CA MET A 536 51.72 -20.73 23.63
C MET A 536 52.96 -20.48 22.73
N SER A 537 53.52 -19.27 22.75
CA SER A 537 54.79 -18.93 22.08
C SER A 537 56.02 -19.17 22.96
N ALA A 538 55.83 -19.71 24.16
CA ALA A 538 56.93 -19.95 25.09
C ALA A 538 57.77 -21.15 24.65
N ILE A 539 59.09 -20.96 24.64
CA ILE A 539 60.08 -21.90 24.12
C ILE A 539 60.89 -22.47 25.28
N VAL A 540 61.25 -23.75 25.20
CA VAL A 540 62.16 -24.37 26.18
C VAL A 540 63.60 -23.96 25.88
N MET A 541 64.27 -23.38 26.88
CA MET A 541 65.67 -22.97 26.87
C MET A 541 66.31 -23.35 28.21
N ASP A 542 67.47 -24.01 28.20
CA ASP A 542 68.20 -24.39 29.43
C ASP A 542 67.32 -25.13 30.47
N ASN A 543 66.38 -25.96 30.01
CA ASN A 543 65.34 -26.64 30.81
C ASN A 543 64.29 -25.73 31.49
N GLU A 544 64.24 -24.44 31.15
CA GLU A 544 63.20 -23.49 31.57
C GLU A 544 62.31 -23.07 30.40
N GLN A 545 61.03 -22.82 30.67
CA GLN A 545 60.09 -22.32 29.65
C GLN A 545 60.13 -20.80 29.63
N ILE A 546 60.67 -20.22 28.57
CA ILE A 546 60.82 -18.76 28.42
C ILE A 546 59.81 -18.23 27.41
N GLN A 547 59.04 -17.24 27.84
CA GLN A 547 58.09 -16.54 26.98
C GLN A 547 58.82 -15.66 25.98
N MET A 548 58.80 -16.05 24.70
CA MET A 548 59.50 -15.30 23.64
C MET A 548 58.77 -14.04 23.20
N VAL A 549 57.43 -14.03 23.31
CA VAL A 549 56.58 -12.93 22.87
C VAL A 549 55.70 -12.47 24.02
N GLY A 550 55.82 -11.21 24.43
CA GLY A 550 54.95 -10.57 25.41
C GLY A 550 53.96 -9.63 24.73
N LEU A 551 52.68 -9.79 25.02
CA LEU A 551 51.61 -8.90 24.54
C LEU A 551 50.92 -8.27 25.76
N THR A 552 50.92 -6.95 25.83
CA THR A 552 50.23 -6.20 26.89
C THR A 552 49.08 -5.40 26.27
N ILE A 553 47.85 -5.70 26.67
CA ILE A 553 46.64 -5.02 26.21
C ILE A 553 45.91 -4.43 27.42
N PRO A 554 45.63 -3.11 27.44
CA PRO A 554 44.96 -2.48 28.57
C PRO A 554 43.44 -2.61 28.45
N TYR A 555 42.91 -3.74 28.93
CA TYR A 555 41.47 -4.02 28.91
C TYR A 555 40.68 -3.12 29.86
N VAL A 556 39.45 -2.78 29.46
CA VAL A 556 38.44 -2.21 30.35
C VAL A 556 38.05 -3.28 31.38
N LYS A 557 37.59 -2.88 32.58
CA LYS A 557 37.08 -3.84 33.58
C LYS A 557 35.81 -4.52 33.04
N GLU A 558 35.71 -5.83 33.22
CA GLU A 558 34.65 -6.67 32.62
C GLU A 558 33.23 -6.20 32.96
N ASN A 559 33.01 -5.66 34.17
CA ASN A 559 31.71 -5.13 34.59
C ASN A 559 31.17 -4.01 33.68
N PHE A 560 32.04 -3.29 32.97
CA PHE A 560 31.65 -2.20 32.07
C PHE A 560 31.51 -2.64 30.62
N TYR A 561 31.78 -3.91 30.27
CA TYR A 561 31.73 -4.36 28.88
C TYR A 561 30.33 -4.23 28.28
N LYS A 562 29.30 -4.66 29.01
CA LYS A 562 27.91 -4.58 28.52
C LYS A 562 27.47 -3.13 28.31
N GLU A 563 27.73 -2.28 29.29
CA GLU A 563 27.40 -0.84 29.21
C GLU A 563 28.12 -0.16 28.03
N LYS A 564 29.42 -0.39 27.88
CA LYS A 564 30.23 0.19 26.79
C LYS A 564 29.81 -0.31 25.42
N MET A 565 29.46 -1.59 25.30
CA MET A 565 28.97 -2.16 24.03
C MET A 565 27.60 -1.58 23.68
N SER A 566 26.68 -1.51 24.64
CA SER A 566 25.35 -0.92 24.42
C SER A 566 25.45 0.54 23.97
N ALA A 567 26.25 1.35 24.67
CA ALA A 567 26.50 2.74 24.29
C ALA A 567 27.14 2.85 22.89
N TYR A 568 28.06 1.95 22.53
CA TYR A 568 28.69 1.94 21.22
C TYR A 568 27.71 1.58 20.09
N ILE A 569 26.84 0.59 20.30
CA ILE A 569 25.79 0.23 19.33
C ILE A 569 24.77 1.37 19.18
N ASP A 570 24.34 1.98 20.28
CA ASP A 570 23.42 3.12 20.25
C ASP A 570 24.01 4.31 19.49
N ASP A 571 25.30 4.61 19.68
CA ASP A 571 26.00 5.64 18.91
C ASP A 571 26.07 5.32 17.42
N ILE A 572 26.28 4.04 17.04
CA ILE A 572 26.26 3.62 15.64
C ILE A 572 24.88 3.86 15.02
N VAL A 573 23.80 3.48 15.72
CA VAL A 573 22.43 3.66 15.24
C VAL A 573 22.13 5.14 15.05
N ASN A 574 22.39 5.96 16.08
CA ASN A 574 22.19 7.40 16.05
C ASN A 574 22.95 8.08 14.89
N GLN A 575 24.21 7.71 14.68
CA GLN A 575 25.01 8.27 13.57
C GLN A 575 24.54 7.74 12.22
N SER A 576 24.08 6.49 12.14
CA SER A 576 23.54 5.93 10.90
C SER A 576 22.25 6.65 10.47
N ASP A 577 21.43 7.12 11.41
CA ASP A 577 20.21 7.85 11.08
C ASP A 577 20.45 9.24 10.49
N THR A 578 21.62 9.83 10.72
CA THR A 578 22.03 11.09 10.09
C THR A 578 22.47 10.94 8.62
N LEU A 579 22.70 9.71 8.15
CA LEU A 579 23.13 9.44 6.78
C LEU A 579 21.92 9.35 5.84
N GLY A 580 22.04 9.94 4.65
CA GLY A 580 20.91 10.09 3.73
C GLY A 580 20.52 8.79 3.00
N THR A 581 21.49 8.06 2.45
CA THR A 581 21.19 6.88 1.63
C THR A 581 21.36 5.55 2.37
N GLN A 582 20.55 4.56 2.01
CA GLN A 582 20.59 3.23 2.64
C GLN A 582 21.93 2.51 2.41
N GLU A 583 22.57 2.70 1.26
CA GLU A 583 23.90 2.12 0.98
C GLU A 583 24.99 2.69 1.88
N GLU A 584 24.97 4.01 2.13
CA GLU A 584 25.90 4.68 3.04
C GLU A 584 25.70 4.19 4.48
N LYS A 585 24.45 4.05 4.93
CA LYS A 585 24.12 3.47 6.25
C LYS A 585 24.71 2.07 6.41
N MET A 586 24.47 1.18 5.44
CA MET A 586 24.97 -0.19 5.49
C MET A 586 26.50 -0.26 5.45
N ARG A 587 27.15 0.57 4.63
CA ARG A 587 28.61 0.65 4.57
C ARG A 587 29.20 1.15 5.89
N TYR A 588 28.60 2.17 6.49
CA TYR A 588 28.99 2.73 7.77
C TYR A 588 28.89 1.69 8.90
N ILE A 589 27.74 1.02 9.03
CA ILE A 589 27.51 -0.01 10.04
C ILE A 589 28.53 -1.15 9.91
N ARG A 590 28.77 -1.65 8.69
CA ARG A 590 29.79 -2.69 8.43
C ARG A 590 31.18 -2.24 8.84
N GLN A 591 31.53 -0.98 8.58
CA GLN A 591 32.83 -0.43 8.97
C GLN A 591 32.97 -0.34 10.49
N GLN A 592 31.91 0.06 11.20
CA GLN A 592 31.91 0.19 12.66
C GLN A 592 31.91 -1.16 13.39
N LEU A 593 31.29 -2.18 12.81
CA LEU A 593 31.26 -3.55 13.34
C LEU A 593 32.49 -4.39 12.92
N ALA A 594 33.46 -3.81 12.20
CA ALA A 594 34.70 -4.51 11.90
C ALA A 594 35.48 -4.89 13.18
N TRP A 595 36.13 -6.05 13.19
CA TRP A 595 36.78 -6.62 14.39
C TRP A 595 37.67 -5.64 15.15
N LYS A 596 38.46 -4.82 14.44
CA LYS A 596 39.34 -3.82 15.07
C LYS A 596 38.56 -2.76 15.86
N ARG A 597 37.46 -2.27 15.30
CA ARG A 597 36.63 -1.23 15.93
C ARG A 597 35.78 -1.81 17.05
N LEU A 598 35.18 -2.98 16.82
CA LEU A 598 34.42 -3.69 17.84
C LEU A 598 35.29 -4.05 19.06
N PHE A 599 36.50 -4.57 18.82
CA PHE A 599 37.44 -4.90 19.90
C PHE A 599 37.92 -3.66 20.66
N SER A 600 37.98 -2.48 20.02
CA SER A 600 38.37 -1.25 20.71
C SER A 600 37.40 -0.86 21.84
N VAL A 601 36.16 -1.35 21.83
CA VAL A 601 35.18 -1.10 22.90
C VAL A 601 35.62 -1.69 24.25
N ILE A 602 36.34 -2.82 24.22
CA ILE A 602 36.81 -3.50 25.44
C ILE A 602 38.26 -3.14 25.80
N VAL A 603 38.88 -2.24 25.04
CA VAL A 603 40.26 -1.76 25.26
C VAL A 603 40.24 -0.27 25.61
N THR A 604 40.94 0.11 26.67
CA THR A 604 40.96 1.51 27.13
C THR A 604 41.68 2.45 26.17
N ASP A 605 42.81 2.01 25.60
CA ASP A 605 43.55 2.73 24.57
C ASP A 605 44.24 1.74 23.62
N MET A 606 43.90 1.82 22.33
CA MET A 606 44.47 0.97 21.29
C MET A 606 45.96 1.28 21.04
N ASN A 607 46.42 2.51 21.29
CA ASN A 607 47.82 2.90 21.11
C ASN A 607 48.71 2.42 22.27
N ALA A 608 48.11 2.06 23.40
CA ALA A 608 48.81 1.51 24.56
C ALA A 608 49.02 0.00 24.48
N ILE A 609 48.54 -0.68 23.43
CA ILE A 609 48.85 -2.07 23.15
C ILE A 609 50.34 -2.19 22.81
N ARG A 610 51.08 -3.01 23.56
CA ARG A 610 52.53 -3.17 23.39
C ARG A 610 52.92 -4.61 23.12
N LEU A 611 53.70 -4.81 22.08
CA LEU A 611 54.37 -6.08 21.77
C LEU A 611 55.83 -6.01 22.21
N THR A 612 56.26 -7.01 22.95
CA THR A 612 57.63 -7.16 23.43
C THR A 612 58.19 -8.50 22.97
N LEU A 613 59.46 -8.50 22.58
CA LEU A 613 60.18 -9.69 22.12
C LEU A 613 61.33 -9.97 23.07
N TYR A 614 61.48 -11.23 23.46
CA TYR A 614 62.62 -11.68 24.23
C TYR A 614 63.85 -11.79 23.33
N LYS A 615 64.90 -11.04 23.65
CA LYS A 615 66.20 -11.12 22.98
C LYS A 615 67.12 -12.04 23.79
N ARG A 616 67.44 -13.20 23.23
CA ARG A 616 68.45 -14.10 23.80
C ARG A 616 69.85 -13.66 23.38
N GLU A 617 70.69 -13.40 24.37
CA GLU A 617 72.13 -13.14 24.22
C GLU A 617 72.94 -14.40 24.56
N ARG A 618 74.22 -14.43 24.18
CA ARG A 618 75.15 -15.53 24.51
C ARG A 618 75.29 -15.74 26.02
N ILE A 619 75.31 -14.66 26.79
CA ILE A 619 75.34 -14.68 28.25
C ILE A 619 73.91 -14.52 28.76
N ALA A 620 73.39 -15.54 29.45
CA ALA A 620 72.01 -15.57 29.91
C ALA A 620 71.62 -14.33 30.74
N SER A 621 72.52 -13.83 31.59
CA SER A 621 72.28 -12.65 32.45
C SER A 621 72.14 -11.32 31.68
N GLN A 622 72.46 -11.27 30.39
CA GLN A 622 72.32 -10.08 29.54
C GLN A 622 71.07 -10.11 28.65
N SER A 623 70.31 -11.23 28.67
CA SER A 623 69.08 -11.39 27.89
C SER A 623 67.96 -10.51 28.45
N ARG A 624 67.15 -9.89 27.56
CA ARG A 624 66.13 -8.91 27.96
C ARG A 624 64.94 -8.86 27.01
N TYR A 625 63.82 -8.36 27.49
CA TYR A 625 62.68 -8.00 26.64
C TYR A 625 62.91 -6.63 25.99
N LEU A 626 62.68 -6.56 24.69
CA LEU A 626 62.72 -5.33 23.89
C LEU A 626 61.32 -5.05 23.36
N LYS A 627 60.96 -3.79 23.20
CA LYS A 627 59.73 -3.45 22.45
C LYS A 627 59.91 -3.83 20.99
N TYR A 628 58.82 -4.22 20.33
CA TYR A 628 58.87 -4.58 18.92
C TYR A 628 59.46 -3.44 18.06
N GLU A 629 59.09 -2.18 18.32
CA GLU A 629 59.65 -1.05 17.56
C GLU A 629 61.16 -0.89 17.74
N GLU A 630 61.68 -1.24 18.93
CA GLU A 630 63.10 -1.19 19.26
C GLU A 630 63.87 -2.41 18.73
N ALA A 631 63.17 -3.53 18.50
CA ALA A 631 63.71 -4.77 17.93
C ALA A 631 63.80 -4.75 16.39
N VAL A 632 63.04 -3.86 15.73
CA VAL A 632 63.00 -3.67 14.28
C VAL A 632 64.14 -2.72 13.85
N GLY A 633 65.11 -3.21 13.08
CA GLY A 633 66.24 -2.43 12.58
C GLY A 633 66.96 -3.09 11.40
N SER A 634 67.97 -2.42 10.82
CA SER A 634 68.74 -2.92 9.66
C SER A 634 70.17 -3.33 10.05
N THR A 635 70.31 -4.16 11.09
CA THR A 635 71.63 -4.66 11.54
C THR A 635 71.58 -6.18 11.69
N GLY A 636 72.71 -6.89 11.64
CA GLY A 636 72.73 -8.34 11.81
C GLY A 636 72.07 -8.82 13.14
N GLN A 637 72.03 -7.94 14.14
CA GLN A 637 71.35 -8.16 15.43
C GLN A 637 69.82 -8.21 15.33
N SER A 638 69.19 -7.38 14.49
CA SER A 638 67.73 -7.42 14.30
C SER A 638 67.31 -8.67 13.52
N GLN A 639 68.12 -9.12 12.56
CA GLN A 639 67.91 -10.39 11.85
C GLN A 639 67.89 -11.59 12.82
N GLY A 640 68.79 -11.61 13.81
CA GLY A 640 68.78 -12.65 14.84
C GLY A 640 67.49 -12.67 15.65
N ILE A 641 66.96 -11.49 16.02
CA ILE A 641 65.68 -11.38 16.76
C ILE A 641 64.50 -11.85 15.89
N TYR A 642 64.48 -11.53 14.60
CA TYR A 642 63.42 -12.01 13.71
C TYR A 642 63.39 -13.53 13.59
N ILE A 643 64.56 -14.17 13.54
CA ILE A 643 64.63 -15.63 13.50
C ILE A 643 64.14 -16.23 14.83
N GLN A 644 64.56 -15.67 15.96
CA GLN A 644 64.06 -16.07 17.28
C GLN A 644 62.52 -15.92 17.39
N PHE A 645 61.99 -14.81 16.89
CA PHE A 645 60.55 -14.57 16.82
C PHE A 645 59.83 -15.54 15.88
N LEU A 646 60.41 -15.85 14.72
CA LEU A 646 59.83 -16.79 13.77
C LEU A 646 59.77 -18.22 14.34
N ILE A 647 60.81 -18.64 15.07
CA ILE A 647 60.80 -19.90 15.80
C ILE A 647 59.65 -19.91 16.83
N ALA A 648 59.43 -18.81 17.55
CA ALA A 648 58.33 -18.68 18.50
C ALA A 648 56.93 -18.74 17.83
N VAL A 649 56.79 -18.15 16.64
CA VAL A 649 55.55 -18.23 15.85
C VAL A 649 55.31 -19.64 15.32
N ILE A 650 56.34 -20.32 14.80
CA ILE A 650 56.24 -21.71 14.37
C ILE A 650 55.85 -22.61 15.54
N HIS A 651 56.44 -22.37 16.73
CA HIS A 651 56.10 -23.08 17.95
C HIS A 651 54.63 -22.84 18.35
N TYR A 652 54.17 -21.59 18.33
CA TYR A 652 52.77 -21.21 18.58
C TYR A 652 51.79 -21.93 17.65
N ILE A 653 52.04 -21.90 16.33
CA ILE A 653 51.21 -22.58 15.33
C ILE A 653 51.20 -24.08 15.58
N SER A 654 52.37 -24.68 15.84
CA SER A 654 52.49 -26.11 16.16
C SER A 654 51.68 -26.45 17.42
N ALA A 655 51.73 -25.61 18.45
CA ALA A 655 51.04 -25.82 19.72
C ALA A 655 49.51 -25.72 19.58
N ILE A 656 49.00 -24.84 18.72
CA ILE A 656 47.56 -24.75 18.43
C ILE A 656 47.06 -26.02 17.72
N HIS A 657 47.81 -26.51 16.74
CA HIS A 657 47.35 -27.61 15.89
C HIS A 657 47.61 -29.00 16.46
N ALA A 658 48.61 -29.18 17.32
CA ALA A 658 48.99 -30.50 17.82
C ALA A 658 48.10 -31.03 18.96
N GLY A 659 47.27 -30.18 19.59
CA GLY A 659 46.64 -30.52 20.87
C GLY A 659 47.70 -30.77 21.97
N ALA A 660 47.31 -30.67 23.24
CA ALA A 660 48.25 -30.63 24.36
C ALA A 660 49.16 -31.88 24.56
N ALA A 661 49.04 -32.93 23.73
CA ALA A 661 49.76 -34.19 23.89
C ALA A 661 50.54 -34.70 22.64
N ALA A 662 50.42 -34.08 21.46
CA ALA A 662 51.05 -34.59 20.23
C ALA A 662 52.06 -33.63 19.55
N GLY A 663 52.47 -32.55 20.24
CA GLY A 663 53.44 -31.57 19.71
C GLY A 663 54.85 -32.14 19.46
N ALA A 664 55.15 -33.32 19.99
CA ALA A 664 56.45 -34.00 19.86
C ALA A 664 56.67 -34.68 18.49
N HIS A 665 55.68 -34.71 17.60
CA HIS A 665 55.77 -35.43 16.31
C HIS A 665 55.63 -34.54 15.06
N LEU A 666 55.42 -33.23 15.22
CA LEU A 666 55.39 -32.29 14.09
C LEU A 666 56.80 -31.87 13.71
N ARG A 667 57.21 -32.19 12.49
CA ARG A 667 58.50 -31.74 11.93
C ARG A 667 58.42 -30.25 11.62
N LYS A 668 59.22 -29.44 12.32
CA LYS A 668 59.31 -28.00 12.09
C LYS A 668 60.52 -27.76 11.19
N VAL A 669 60.29 -27.16 10.02
CA VAL A 669 61.37 -26.85 9.06
C VAL A 669 61.33 -25.36 8.74
N LEU A 670 62.48 -24.71 8.82
CA LEU A 670 62.67 -23.30 8.50
C LEU A 670 63.65 -23.18 7.34
N PHE A 671 63.18 -22.60 6.23
CA PHE A 671 64.02 -22.22 5.09
C PHE A 671 64.31 -20.72 5.14
N ILE A 672 65.58 -20.35 5.13
CA ILE A 672 65.98 -18.93 5.07
C ILE A 672 67.01 -18.73 3.98
N ASP A 673 66.71 -17.88 3.01
CA ASP A 673 67.63 -17.54 1.94
C ASP A 673 68.69 -16.55 2.40
N ASN A 674 69.95 -16.94 2.24
CA ASN A 674 71.15 -16.15 2.49
C ASN A 674 71.18 -15.32 3.80
N PRO A 675 70.87 -15.90 4.98
CA PRO A 675 70.80 -15.17 6.23
C PRO A 675 72.17 -14.75 6.76
N PHE A 676 73.26 -15.37 6.29
CA PHE A 676 74.63 -15.05 6.72
C PHE A 676 75.24 -13.86 5.97
N GLY A 677 74.55 -13.33 4.94
CA GLY A 677 75.07 -12.21 4.14
C GLY A 677 75.31 -10.93 4.96
N ALA A 678 74.36 -10.60 5.84
CA ALA A 678 74.41 -9.39 6.69
C ALA A 678 74.82 -9.67 8.15
N ALA A 679 74.67 -10.92 8.62
CA ALA A 679 75.05 -11.36 9.97
C ALA A 679 76.11 -12.47 9.92
N LYS A 680 77.36 -12.10 9.60
CA LYS A 680 78.50 -13.03 9.43
C LYS A 680 79.15 -13.48 10.75
N ASP A 681 78.78 -12.84 11.86
CA ASP A 681 79.34 -13.10 13.17
C ASP A 681 78.67 -14.31 13.83
N ILE A 682 79.47 -15.29 14.23
CA ILE A 682 79.02 -16.53 14.88
C ILE A 682 78.29 -16.24 16.21
N TYR A 683 78.60 -15.13 16.88
CA TYR A 683 77.99 -14.79 18.17
C TYR A 683 76.48 -14.50 18.09
N ILE A 684 75.98 -14.10 16.91
CA ILE A 684 74.53 -13.89 16.66
C ILE A 684 73.82 -15.24 16.48
N TRP A 685 74.52 -16.23 15.92
CA TRP A 685 73.97 -17.51 15.47
C TRP A 685 74.05 -18.62 16.50
N GLU A 686 75.06 -18.60 17.38
CA GLU A 686 75.24 -19.62 18.42
C GLU A 686 73.98 -19.77 19.32
N PRO A 687 73.33 -18.70 19.81
CA PRO A 687 72.06 -18.82 20.55
C PRO A 687 70.90 -19.36 19.69
N ILE A 688 70.88 -19.04 18.40
CA ILE A 688 69.83 -19.48 17.46
C ILE A 688 69.97 -20.98 17.18
N PHE A 689 71.18 -21.48 16.95
CA PHE A 689 71.41 -22.92 16.77
C PHE A 689 71.04 -23.73 18.03
N ALA A 690 71.35 -23.21 19.22
CA ALA A 690 70.91 -23.82 20.47
C ALA A 690 69.38 -23.89 20.56
N LEU A 691 68.69 -22.78 20.25
CA LEU A 691 67.23 -22.70 20.23
C LEU A 691 66.59 -23.69 19.25
N LEU A 692 67.11 -23.76 18.02
CA LEU A 692 66.64 -24.68 16.98
C LEU A 692 66.79 -26.14 17.39
N LYS A 693 67.95 -26.50 17.97
CA LYS A 693 68.25 -27.86 18.42
C LYS A 693 67.37 -28.29 19.61
N THR A 694 67.17 -27.41 20.60
CA THR A 694 66.32 -27.71 21.77
C THR A 694 64.84 -27.88 21.40
N ASN A 695 64.38 -27.26 20.31
CA ASN A 695 62.96 -27.23 19.95
C ASN A 695 62.59 -28.06 18.72
N ASP A 696 63.52 -28.92 18.28
CA ASP A 696 63.41 -29.80 17.12
C ASP A 696 62.96 -29.06 15.85
N VAL A 697 63.67 -27.98 15.53
CA VAL A 697 63.47 -27.18 14.31
C VAL A 697 64.64 -27.38 13.36
N GLN A 698 64.36 -27.99 12.21
CA GLN A 698 65.34 -28.12 11.14
C GLN A 698 65.50 -26.78 10.43
N LEU A 699 66.74 -26.31 10.32
CA LEU A 699 67.08 -25.10 9.58
C LEU A 699 67.77 -25.46 8.27
N ILE A 700 67.25 -24.97 7.14
CA ILE A 700 67.84 -25.14 5.81
C ILE A 700 68.18 -23.77 5.25
N VAL A 701 69.45 -23.60 4.89
CA VAL A 701 70.00 -22.30 4.52
C VAL A 701 70.81 -22.42 3.23
N PRO A 702 70.29 -21.98 2.08
CA PRO A 702 71.15 -21.60 0.97
C PRO A 702 71.89 -20.32 1.36
N ALA A 703 73.22 -20.33 1.36
CA ALA A 703 74.01 -19.15 1.71
C ALA A 703 75.19 -18.93 0.76
N ARG A 704 75.56 -17.66 0.59
CA ARG A 704 76.79 -17.24 -0.09
C ARG A 704 77.75 -16.62 0.91
N GLY A 705 78.99 -17.09 0.95
CA GLY A 705 80.04 -16.50 1.79
C GLY A 705 79.85 -16.71 3.29
N ALA A 706 79.29 -17.86 3.71
CA ALA A 706 79.27 -18.27 5.10
C ALA A 706 80.70 -18.50 5.61
N THR A 707 81.00 -18.04 6.83
CA THR A 707 82.32 -18.24 7.44
C THR A 707 82.51 -19.70 7.87
N PRO A 708 83.74 -20.24 7.90
CA PRO A 708 84.01 -21.60 8.37
C PRO A 708 83.46 -21.88 9.79
N ALA A 709 83.43 -20.85 10.64
CA ALA A 709 82.88 -20.92 11.98
C ALA A 709 81.35 -21.14 12.01
N ILE A 710 80.63 -20.67 10.99
CA ILE A 710 79.18 -20.89 10.83
C ILE A 710 78.91 -22.22 10.14
N THR A 711 79.60 -22.53 9.04
CA THR A 711 79.42 -23.80 8.31
C THR A 711 79.76 -25.02 9.17
N GLY A 712 80.77 -24.90 10.05
CA GLY A 712 81.13 -25.94 11.03
C GLY A 712 80.10 -26.18 12.14
N LYS A 713 79.01 -25.39 12.22
CA LYS A 713 77.88 -25.65 13.15
C LYS A 713 76.73 -26.42 12.49
N PHE A 714 76.75 -26.60 11.17
CA PHE A 714 75.76 -27.40 10.45
C PHE A 714 76.22 -28.85 10.35
N ASP A 715 75.31 -29.76 10.69
CA ASP A 715 75.57 -31.21 10.60
C ASP A 715 75.85 -31.64 9.14
N VAL A 716 75.16 -31.03 8.18
CA VAL A 716 75.26 -31.31 6.74
C VAL A 716 75.51 -30.02 5.97
N ASN A 717 76.58 -29.98 5.16
CA ASN A 717 76.89 -28.86 4.29
C ASN A 717 76.99 -29.32 2.83
N TYR A 718 76.15 -28.77 1.95
CA TYR A 718 76.26 -28.97 0.50
C TYR A 718 76.95 -27.78 -0.15
N VAL A 719 78.15 -28.01 -0.69
CA VAL A 719 78.89 -26.98 -1.44
C VAL A 719 78.59 -27.15 -2.93
N LEU A 720 77.93 -26.14 -3.50
CA LEU A 720 77.58 -26.09 -4.91
C LEU A 720 78.69 -25.38 -5.69
N GLY A 721 79.46 -26.14 -6.46
CA GLY A 721 80.44 -25.63 -7.42
C GLY A 721 79.89 -25.60 -8.84
N GLN A 722 80.48 -24.78 -9.70
CA GLN A 722 80.18 -24.80 -11.14
C GLN A 722 81.41 -25.30 -11.90
N LYS A 723 81.23 -26.27 -12.79
CA LYS A 723 82.26 -26.73 -13.72
C LYS A 723 81.72 -26.69 -15.13
N LEU A 724 82.50 -26.14 -16.06
CA LEU A 724 82.18 -26.27 -17.48
C LEU A 724 82.64 -27.65 -17.93
N MET A 725 81.70 -28.50 -18.33
CA MET A 725 82.00 -29.76 -19.01
C MET A 725 81.23 -29.79 -20.32
N ASN A 726 81.93 -30.06 -21.42
CA ASN A 726 81.36 -30.12 -22.78
C ASN A 726 80.53 -28.87 -23.15
N HIS A 727 81.07 -27.67 -22.91
CA HIS A 727 80.41 -26.39 -23.22
C HIS A 727 79.04 -26.17 -22.54
N ARG A 728 78.71 -26.97 -21.51
CA ARG A 728 77.53 -26.77 -20.65
C ARG A 728 77.98 -26.54 -19.22
N GLN A 729 77.38 -25.55 -18.56
CA GLN A 729 77.58 -25.34 -17.13
C GLN A 729 76.90 -26.49 -16.37
N GLN A 730 77.69 -27.28 -15.65
CA GLN A 730 77.18 -28.31 -14.74
C GLN A 730 77.42 -27.87 -13.30
N THR A 731 76.41 -28.05 -12.45
CA THR A 731 76.53 -27.81 -11.00
C THR A 731 77.07 -29.07 -10.36
N ILE A 732 78.25 -28.98 -9.74
CA ILE A 732 78.84 -30.05 -8.95
C ILE A 732 78.40 -29.85 -7.50
N VAL A 733 77.76 -30.87 -6.93
CA VAL A 733 77.40 -30.89 -5.51
C VAL A 733 78.45 -31.70 -4.76
N VAL A 734 79.18 -31.05 -3.85
CA VAL A 734 80.10 -31.74 -2.94
C VAL A 734 79.46 -31.77 -1.56
N ASP A 735 79.29 -32.97 -1.02
CA ASP A 735 78.75 -33.20 0.33
C ASP A 735 79.89 -33.14 1.36
N TYR A 736 79.74 -32.29 2.36
CA TYR A 736 80.68 -32.13 3.46
C TYR A 736 79.97 -32.34 4.80
N HIS A 737 80.31 -33.41 5.50
CA HIS A 737 79.83 -33.70 6.84
C HIS A 737 80.84 -33.17 7.87
N SER A 738 80.43 -32.21 8.70
CA SER A 738 81.32 -31.60 9.69
C SER A 738 81.29 -32.41 11.01
N ASN A 739 82.24 -33.32 11.19
CA ASN A 739 82.48 -34.02 12.47
C ASN A 739 83.81 -33.60 13.09
N VAL A 740 84.08 -32.29 13.12
CA VAL A 740 85.31 -31.75 13.73
C VAL A 740 84.98 -31.13 15.07
N LYS A 741 85.59 -31.62 16.15
CA LYS A 741 85.53 -30.99 17.48
C LYS A 741 86.25 -29.65 17.39
N ILE A 742 85.62 -28.62 17.95
CA ILE A 742 86.01 -27.19 17.80
C ILE A 742 87.43 -26.90 18.32
N ASP A 743 88.02 -27.79 19.13
CA ASP A 743 89.37 -27.62 19.69
C ASP A 743 90.52 -27.88 18.70
N GLU A 744 90.26 -28.31 17.46
CA GLU A 744 91.29 -28.66 16.46
C GLU A 744 91.17 -27.92 15.12
N MET A 745 90.84 -26.62 15.11
CA MET A 745 90.95 -25.81 13.88
C MET A 745 92.33 -25.16 13.75
N GLU A 746 93.28 -25.87 13.15
CA GLU A 746 94.46 -25.24 12.54
C GLU A 746 94.10 -24.63 11.17
N TYR A 747 94.64 -23.43 10.91
CA TYR A 747 94.40 -22.65 9.70
C TYR A 747 95.15 -23.27 8.51
N VAL A 748 94.53 -24.19 7.78
CA VAL A 748 95.10 -24.66 6.50
C VAL A 748 94.70 -23.69 5.39
N LYS A 749 95.68 -22.94 4.91
CA LYS A 749 95.56 -22.07 3.74
C LYS A 749 95.38 -22.96 2.50
N ILE A 750 94.17 -23.03 1.95
CA ILE A 750 93.92 -23.72 0.69
C ILE A 750 94.51 -22.86 -0.43
N ASN A 751 95.67 -23.27 -0.96
CA ASN A 751 96.21 -22.73 -2.20
C ASN A 751 95.43 -23.34 -3.37
N TYR A 752 94.74 -22.52 -4.14
CA TYR A 752 94.28 -22.92 -5.47
C TYR A 752 95.47 -22.77 -6.43
N GLU A 753 95.99 -23.89 -6.94
CA GLU A 753 96.83 -23.86 -8.14
C GLU A 753 95.93 -23.64 -9.36
N GLN A 754 96.10 -22.49 -9.99
CA GLN A 754 95.50 -22.16 -11.27
C GLN A 754 96.40 -22.76 -12.35
N GLU A 755 96.10 -23.98 -12.82
CA GLU A 755 96.80 -24.55 -13.96
C GLU A 755 96.53 -23.70 -15.21
N VAL A 756 97.61 -23.11 -15.72
CA VAL A 756 97.68 -22.43 -17.02
C VAL A 756 97.76 -23.52 -18.10
N PHE A 757 96.81 -23.52 -19.04
CA PHE A 757 96.86 -24.42 -20.20
C PHE A 757 97.77 -23.83 -21.28
N ASP A 758 98.84 -24.55 -21.60
CA ASP A 758 99.65 -24.33 -22.81
C ASP A 758 98.90 -24.86 -24.04
N PHE A 759 98.81 -24.04 -25.09
CA PHE A 759 98.24 -24.39 -26.38
C PHE A 759 99.24 -25.19 -27.23
N VAL A 760 98.82 -26.36 -27.74
CA VAL A 760 99.26 -26.96 -29.02
C VAL A 760 98.04 -27.52 -29.74
#